data_AF-A0A7S4GHQ2-F1
#
_entry.id   AF-A0A7S4GHQ2-F1
#
_cell.length_a   1.000
_cell.length_b   1.000
_cell.length_c   1.000
_cell.angle_alpha   90.00
_cell.angle_beta   90.00
_cell.angle_gamma   90.00
#
_symmetry.space_group_name_H-M   'P 1'
#
loop_
_entity.id
_entity.type
_entity.pdbx_description
1 polymer ?
#
loop_
_entity_poly.entity_id
_entity_poly.type
_entity_poly.pdbx_seq_one_letter_code
_entity_poly.pdbx_strand_id
1 'polypeptide(L)'
;MEFIDEEAREHFQYLQQSIGQNFASVLNNPREHEAKTWGDWSDSLFGKSAPEPPPLLCTFPVISTDHFVAYCTKVEKLLATFNAYHKNLPNYKEEVQLQRITVMPGMPEEFFSEQFDFFTSECFGALAEANSSPFSPDLDEKKLQEYLEAVEETLFKQVRARSAQFFQALALFHNLKKGVTDTCESITALRQNLAVMDDSCVKKALEITQSHTRKCNMLALQELVESVAQVKQVHSQVRMLLSTGDYIAALDMIDTTMEILRTELASVVSLKHLQQQLQEVKLNTARVIQNDFLTYILSDANMKAENFAGPESSARLALTPLVHGIIRSGLMQVTLQSYKTTVIEKAKKRVNDAITTSIDLLSSQPGFPTAAQVQAIDADPASKKKKQSTAIKQITLLELEHFLFLINQVFDSAFILLQTTCLCTTTLSDLVTSCTANAQAPPAGGSGGGGGSGGGGAGSSVSTAFGSQLLLETISDARSNVIGIVHSRIMRLFDVRSAKHDTLRFDDFVQLMSAAFGFVQKCDTVYNNTGHSITTLHSTLIAQSKSFFLRQHEKHVQKLGSILSQEQWKHEKEVQTTFQTLVSQLTDITADDVAAALKRRVDNNQAPLFKHSLEMDAADITPSPQFLQPQDAQPTSLLCVANKGYPVGASVFLLVQLLADYDKYIFTMPFIAVDIIQRLIDLLKLYDSQTSRLILGAAAIETAGLKTITTYHLALAIQCLSFVRTLAPFLCSRYLPLLPPRHAAFVHNLFQKFLKEVQGHRNEFYLKIVNIMKDRLASTPELAVHPAKWMESGSGHIRILIAEIGKLWKVLKQYFHLDQTQMIFGETVQQHYNTHLKQTFAAVPLADEGAVERLVNDIKNYKVNIERFGITVLPADDPEANTEENILKYFLPELNATP
;
A
#
# COMPACT_ATOMS: atom_id res chain seq x y z
N MET A 1 25.14 -38.69 -67.53
CA MET A 1 25.63 -37.80 -68.61
C MET A 1 26.52 -36.78 -67.91
N GLU A 2 27.71 -37.24 -67.52
CA GLU A 2 28.95 -37.15 -68.34
C GLU A 2 29.51 -35.73 -68.16
N PHE A 3 30.33 -35.46 -67.14
CA PHE A 3 31.74 -35.88 -67.03
C PHE A 3 32.45 -35.79 -68.38
N ILE A 4 32.96 -34.59 -68.67
CA ILE A 4 34.01 -34.33 -69.64
C ILE A 4 35.27 -33.94 -68.83
N ASP A 5 36.27 -34.78 -69.06
CA ASP A 5 37.74 -34.69 -68.94
C ASP A 5 38.46 -34.00 -67.78
N GLU A 6 39.25 -34.84 -67.12
CA GLU A 6 40.25 -34.59 -66.11
C GLU A 6 41.54 -33.94 -66.70
N GLU A 7 41.72 -33.99 -68.03
CA GLU A 7 42.85 -33.36 -68.74
C GLU A 7 42.75 -31.82 -68.84
N ALA A 8 41.54 -31.24 -68.79
CA ALA A 8 41.37 -29.77 -68.80
C ALA A 8 41.82 -29.12 -67.47
N ARG A 9 41.83 -29.90 -66.38
CA ARG A 9 42.17 -29.42 -65.03
C ARG A 9 43.68 -29.37 -64.80
N GLU A 10 44.43 -30.28 -65.42
CA GLU A 10 45.90 -30.31 -65.37
C GLU A 10 46.51 -29.23 -66.28
N HIS A 11 45.88 -28.93 -67.43
CA HIS A 11 46.32 -27.87 -68.33
C HIS A 11 46.18 -26.46 -67.72
N PHE A 12 45.17 -26.25 -66.86
CA PHE A 12 44.96 -24.99 -66.13
C PHE A 12 45.96 -24.82 -64.95
N GLN A 13 46.37 -25.90 -64.30
CA GLN A 13 47.41 -25.86 -63.25
C GLN A 13 48.81 -25.59 -63.81
N TYR A 14 49.11 -26.04 -65.04
CA TYR A 14 50.37 -25.76 -65.73
C TYR A 14 50.50 -24.30 -66.23
N LEU A 15 49.40 -23.69 -66.66
CA LEU A 15 49.34 -22.27 -67.05
C LEU A 15 49.47 -21.32 -65.84
N GLN A 16 49.02 -21.75 -64.66
CA GLN A 16 49.10 -20.96 -63.43
C GLN A 16 50.51 -20.96 -62.79
N GLN A 17 51.37 -21.93 -63.12
CA GLN A 17 52.75 -22.01 -62.63
C GLN A 17 53.79 -21.39 -63.58
N SER A 18 53.46 -21.15 -64.85
CA SER A 18 54.42 -20.70 -65.88
C SER A 18 54.44 -19.18 -66.13
N ILE A 19 53.49 -18.41 -65.59
CA ILE A 19 53.43 -16.94 -65.73
C ILE A 19 53.29 -16.30 -64.35
N GLY A 20 54.40 -16.27 -63.61
CA GLY A 20 54.52 -15.54 -62.36
C GLY A 20 54.62 -14.05 -62.61
N GLN A 21 53.48 -13.34 -62.62
CA GLN A 21 53.30 -11.98 -62.07
C GLN A 21 51.88 -11.46 -62.31
N ASN A 22 51.39 -10.78 -61.28
CA ASN A 22 49.99 -10.44 -61.02
C ASN A 22 49.51 -9.25 -61.87
N PHE A 23 48.30 -9.34 -62.44
CA PHE A 23 47.64 -8.39 -63.36
C PHE A 23 47.31 -7.02 -62.72
N ALA A 24 47.76 -6.79 -61.48
CA ALA A 24 47.53 -5.58 -60.68
C ALA A 24 48.48 -4.41 -61.01
N SER A 25 49.30 -4.50 -62.06
CA SER A 25 50.35 -3.52 -62.39
C SER A 25 50.10 -2.67 -63.65
N VAL A 26 48.98 -2.82 -64.35
CA VAL A 26 48.72 -2.06 -65.60
C VAL A 26 47.75 -0.89 -65.43
N LEU A 27 47.05 -0.73 -64.30
CA LEU A 27 46.08 0.37 -64.15
C LEU A 27 46.13 1.04 -62.77
N ASN A 28 47.25 1.72 -62.50
CA ASN A 28 47.35 2.89 -61.61
C ASN A 28 48.60 3.65 -62.08
N ASN A 29 48.57 4.89 -62.59
CA ASN A 29 48.24 6.20 -61.99
C ASN A 29 48.57 7.27 -63.10
N PRO A 30 48.74 8.61 -62.91
CA PRO A 30 48.19 9.61 -61.97
C PRO A 30 47.88 11.03 -62.61
N ARG A 31 46.94 11.76 -62.00
CA ARG A 31 46.87 13.25 -61.82
C ARG A 31 45.58 13.55 -61.03
N GLU A 32 45.50 13.37 -59.72
CA GLU A 32 46.01 14.23 -58.60
C GLU A 32 45.53 15.70 -58.72
N HIS A 33 44.87 16.32 -57.75
CA HIS A 33 45.07 16.36 -56.28
C HIS A 33 43.72 16.62 -55.54
N GLU A 34 43.49 16.46 -54.23
CA GLU A 34 44.07 15.76 -53.07
C GLU A 34 43.11 16.10 -51.90
N ALA A 35 42.72 15.12 -51.07
CA ALA A 35 42.64 15.22 -49.60
C ALA A 35 42.00 13.95 -49.01
N LYS A 36 42.80 13.24 -48.22
CA LYS A 36 42.48 12.07 -47.37
C LYS A 36 41.57 12.52 -46.20
N THR A 37 40.76 11.73 -45.49
CA THR A 37 40.75 10.29 -45.19
C THR A 37 39.43 9.91 -44.48
N TRP A 38 39.04 8.64 -44.58
CA TRP A 38 38.41 7.79 -43.52
C TRP A 38 37.05 8.21 -42.90
N GLY A 39 35.96 7.50 -43.24
CA GLY A 39 34.93 7.18 -42.22
C GLY A 39 33.42 7.28 -42.50
N ASP A 40 32.91 7.52 -43.72
CA ASP A 40 31.46 7.83 -43.90
C ASP A 40 30.60 6.73 -44.59
N TRP A 41 31.10 5.50 -44.64
CA TRP A 41 30.46 4.35 -45.32
C TRP A 41 29.34 3.60 -44.57
N SER A 42 28.84 4.07 -43.42
CA SER A 42 27.79 3.34 -42.68
C SER A 42 26.48 4.08 -42.44
N ASP A 43 26.41 5.40 -42.68
CA ASP A 43 25.19 6.18 -42.35
C ASP A 43 24.27 6.48 -43.55
N SER A 44 24.66 6.13 -44.77
CA SER A 44 23.78 6.25 -45.96
C SER A 44 23.03 4.96 -46.30
N LEU A 45 23.19 3.88 -45.52
CA LEU A 45 22.61 2.56 -45.82
C LEU A 45 21.20 2.32 -45.27
N PHE A 46 20.69 3.13 -44.32
CA PHE A 46 19.35 2.90 -43.77
C PHE A 46 18.61 4.20 -43.42
N GLY A 47 17.94 4.82 -44.41
CA GLY A 47 17.21 6.06 -44.14
C GLY A 47 16.35 6.69 -45.23
N LYS A 48 15.36 5.95 -45.74
CA LYS A 48 14.06 6.40 -46.29
C LYS A 48 13.96 7.06 -47.69
N SER A 49 12.92 6.58 -48.37
CA SER A 49 12.19 7.09 -49.53
C SER A 49 12.87 7.04 -50.90
N ALA A 50 12.31 6.18 -51.75
CA ALA A 50 12.49 6.19 -53.19
C ALA A 50 11.97 7.49 -53.82
N PRO A 51 12.69 8.02 -54.82
CA PRO A 51 12.11 8.71 -55.96
C PRO A 51 12.30 7.90 -57.26
N GLU A 52 11.43 8.22 -58.20
CA GLU A 52 11.10 7.62 -59.51
C GLU A 52 12.28 7.29 -60.45
N PRO A 53 12.08 6.39 -61.44
CA PRO A 53 13.11 6.07 -62.44
C PRO A 53 13.39 7.25 -63.39
N PRO A 54 14.66 7.49 -63.81
CA PRO A 54 14.98 8.57 -64.74
C PRO A 54 14.43 8.31 -66.16
N PRO A 55 14.15 9.38 -66.93
CA PRO A 55 13.50 9.29 -68.23
C PRO A 55 14.43 8.72 -69.31
N LEU A 56 13.81 8.02 -70.27
CA LEU A 56 14.40 7.50 -71.49
C LEU A 56 15.26 8.57 -72.21
N LEU A 57 16.57 8.33 -72.33
CA LEU A 57 17.44 9.04 -73.27
C LEU A 57 18.03 8.04 -74.28
N CYS A 58 17.22 7.64 -75.26
CA CYS A 58 17.74 7.12 -76.53
C CYS A 58 18.05 8.32 -77.44
N THR A 59 19.27 8.86 -77.35
CA THR A 59 19.86 9.62 -78.46
C THR A 59 21.08 8.86 -78.95
N PHE A 60 21.06 8.43 -80.21
CA PHE A 60 22.15 7.69 -80.83
C PHE A 60 23.43 8.56 -80.91
N PRO A 61 24.64 8.00 -80.74
CA PRO A 61 25.87 8.75 -80.94
C PRO A 61 26.11 9.05 -82.42
N VAL A 62 26.49 10.29 -82.74
CA VAL A 62 26.84 10.74 -84.10
C VAL A 62 28.17 10.10 -84.50
N ILE A 63 28.18 9.31 -85.58
CA ILE A 63 29.38 8.65 -86.11
C ILE A 63 30.19 9.67 -86.91
N SER A 64 31.39 10.04 -86.41
CA SER A 64 32.38 10.86 -87.13
C SER A 64 33.31 9.99 -87.99
N THR A 65 33.85 10.54 -89.08
CA THR A 65 34.94 9.95 -89.90
C THR A 65 36.16 9.53 -89.07
N ASP A 66 36.35 10.12 -87.89
CA ASP A 66 37.46 9.81 -86.98
C ASP A 66 37.37 8.41 -86.36
N HIS A 67 36.15 7.86 -86.22
CA HIS A 67 35.96 6.50 -85.70
C HIS A 67 36.44 5.42 -86.68
N PHE A 68 36.58 5.76 -87.97
CA PHE A 68 37.06 4.84 -89.00
C PHE A 68 38.57 4.94 -89.25
N VAL A 69 39.29 5.88 -88.60
CA VAL A 69 40.75 6.07 -88.78
C VAL A 69 41.52 4.82 -88.39
N ALA A 70 41.10 4.11 -87.33
CA ALA A 70 41.74 2.85 -86.92
C ALA A 70 41.53 1.71 -87.94
N TYR A 71 40.42 1.73 -88.70
CA TYR A 71 40.17 0.78 -89.79
C TYR A 71 40.97 1.15 -91.04
N CYS A 72 40.97 2.44 -91.43
CA CYS A 72 41.74 2.94 -92.58
C CYS A 72 43.24 2.71 -92.42
N THR A 73 43.82 2.95 -91.24
CA THR A 73 45.25 2.70 -90.96
C THR A 73 45.63 1.21 -91.00
N LYS A 74 44.69 0.32 -90.66
CA LYS A 74 44.88 -1.14 -90.75
C LYS A 74 44.85 -1.62 -92.21
N VAL A 75 43.97 -1.05 -93.03
CA VAL A 75 43.87 -1.35 -94.47
C VAL A 75 45.00 -0.70 -95.28
N GLU A 76 45.48 0.48 -94.88
CA GLU A 76 46.59 1.19 -95.54
C GLU A 76 47.89 0.37 -95.53
N LYS A 77 48.18 -0.33 -94.43
CA LYS A 77 49.32 -1.27 -94.37
C LYS A 77 49.15 -2.44 -95.32
N LEU A 78 47.95 -3.00 -95.43
CA LEU A 78 47.64 -4.10 -96.35
C LEU A 78 47.69 -3.65 -97.82
N LEU A 79 47.22 -2.45 -98.12
CA LEU A 79 47.24 -1.84 -99.45
C LEU A 79 48.66 -1.43 -99.85
N ALA A 80 49.49 -0.98 -98.90
CA ALA A 80 50.92 -0.76 -99.11
C ALA A 80 51.67 -2.08 -99.38
N THR A 81 51.35 -3.17 -98.66
CA THR A 81 51.92 -4.50 -98.97
C THR A 81 51.44 -5.04 -100.31
N PHE A 82 50.18 -4.82 -100.67
CA PHE A 82 49.64 -5.20 -101.98
C PHE A 82 50.32 -4.43 -103.11
N ASN A 83 50.46 -3.11 -102.99
CA ASN A 83 51.15 -2.27 -103.97
C ASN A 83 52.65 -2.56 -104.05
N ALA A 84 53.31 -2.88 -102.93
CA ALA A 84 54.71 -3.32 -102.91
C ALA A 84 54.89 -4.68 -103.60
N TYR A 85 53.94 -5.61 -103.40
CA TYR A 85 53.92 -6.90 -104.10
C TYR A 85 53.67 -6.70 -105.61
N HIS A 86 52.77 -5.80 -105.99
CA HIS A 86 52.48 -5.45 -107.38
C HIS A 86 53.63 -4.68 -108.07
N LYS A 87 54.45 -3.92 -107.32
CA LYS A 87 55.66 -3.25 -107.82
C LYS A 87 56.85 -4.19 -108.01
N ASN A 88 56.86 -5.31 -107.26
CA ASN A 88 57.95 -6.29 -107.25
C ASN A 88 57.66 -7.51 -108.15
N LEU A 89 56.51 -7.56 -108.83
CA LEU A 89 56.36 -8.47 -109.97
C LEU A 89 57.23 -7.95 -111.13
N PRO A 90 58.02 -8.81 -111.79
CA PRO A 90 58.85 -8.41 -112.91
C PRO A 90 57.99 -7.79 -114.00
N ASN A 91 58.14 -6.48 -114.15
CA ASN A 91 57.61 -5.68 -115.23
C ASN A 91 58.41 -6.04 -116.49
N TYR A 92 58.18 -7.22 -117.04
CA TYR A 92 58.68 -7.57 -118.36
C TYR A 92 57.69 -7.01 -119.39
N LYS A 93 57.79 -5.69 -119.55
CA LYS A 93 57.58 -5.03 -120.83
C LYS A 93 58.56 -5.67 -121.83
N GLU A 94 58.17 -6.80 -122.42
CA GLU A 94 58.62 -7.11 -123.77
C GLU A 94 57.64 -6.40 -124.72
N GLU A 95 57.80 -5.08 -124.81
CA GLU A 95 57.60 -4.45 -126.10
C GLU A 95 58.66 -5.03 -127.04
N VAL A 96 58.31 -5.17 -128.32
CA VAL A 96 59.24 -5.39 -129.43
C VAL A 96 59.70 -6.87 -129.50
N GLN A 97 59.23 -7.70 -130.42
CA GLN A 97 58.82 -7.44 -131.79
C GLN A 97 57.55 -8.24 -132.09
N LEU A 98 56.44 -7.54 -132.37
CA LEU A 98 55.72 -7.92 -133.59
C LEU A 98 56.83 -8.04 -134.63
N GLN A 99 57.18 -9.26 -135.06
CA GLN A 99 57.79 -9.41 -136.36
C GLN A 99 56.74 -8.91 -137.34
N ARG A 100 56.71 -7.57 -137.45
CA ARG A 100 56.30 -6.81 -138.61
C ARG A 100 56.87 -7.60 -139.75
N ILE A 101 55.99 -8.17 -140.57
CA ILE A 101 56.30 -9.12 -141.64
C ILE A 101 57.68 -8.77 -142.17
N THR A 102 58.67 -9.57 -141.78
CA THR A 102 60.04 -9.36 -142.23
C THR A 102 59.98 -9.68 -143.70
N VAL A 103 59.88 -8.61 -144.49
CA VAL A 103 59.93 -8.51 -145.95
C VAL A 103 60.25 -9.85 -146.58
N MET A 104 59.24 -10.56 -147.08
CA MET A 104 59.51 -11.69 -147.95
C MET A 104 60.11 -11.12 -149.25
N PRO A 105 61.29 -11.61 -149.69
CA PRO A 105 61.99 -11.07 -150.84
C PRO A 105 61.13 -11.27 -152.11
N GLY A 106 60.67 -10.16 -152.68
CA GLY A 106 59.91 -10.15 -153.94
C GLY A 106 58.53 -9.45 -153.87
N MET A 107 58.00 -9.15 -152.67
CA MET A 107 56.73 -8.43 -152.51
C MET A 107 56.98 -6.97 -152.11
N PRO A 108 56.44 -5.96 -152.82
CA PRO A 108 56.68 -4.55 -152.51
C PRO A 108 56.22 -4.18 -151.09
N GLU A 109 57.07 -3.44 -150.34
CA GLU A 109 56.80 -3.01 -148.96
C GLU A 109 55.54 -2.11 -148.82
N GLU A 110 55.05 -1.55 -149.92
CA GLU A 110 53.88 -0.68 -149.98
C GLU A 110 52.58 -1.40 -149.59
N PHE A 111 52.46 -2.72 -149.81
CA PHE A 111 51.28 -3.53 -149.46
C PHE A 111 51.08 -3.72 -147.95
N PHE A 112 52.10 -3.49 -147.12
CA PHE A 112 52.03 -3.63 -145.66
C PHE A 112 51.94 -2.28 -144.93
N SER A 113 51.68 -1.19 -145.67
CA SER A 113 51.44 0.15 -145.10
C SER A 113 49.96 0.38 -144.79
N GLU A 114 49.65 0.98 -143.64
CA GLU A 114 48.26 1.26 -143.20
C GLU A 114 47.51 2.31 -144.06
N GLN A 115 48.15 2.90 -145.08
CA GLN A 115 47.60 3.94 -145.95
C GLN A 115 47.63 3.55 -147.44
N PHE A 116 47.52 2.25 -147.74
CA PHE A 116 47.46 1.75 -149.11
C PHE A 116 46.11 2.09 -149.77
N ASP A 117 46.12 2.99 -150.76
CA ASP A 117 44.93 3.44 -151.49
C ASP A 117 45.14 3.31 -153.02
N PHE A 118 44.25 2.55 -153.67
CA PHE A 118 44.35 2.11 -155.08
C PHE A 118 44.24 3.25 -156.11
N PHE A 119 43.83 4.45 -155.70
CA PHE A 119 43.47 5.55 -156.61
C PHE A 119 44.60 6.54 -156.92
N THR A 120 45.81 6.31 -156.40
CA THR A 120 46.95 7.22 -156.57
C THR A 120 47.80 6.84 -157.79
N SER A 121 47.91 7.76 -158.77
CA SER A 121 48.55 7.53 -160.09
C SER A 121 50.05 7.18 -160.06
N GLU A 122 50.73 7.31 -158.91
CA GLU A 122 52.15 6.94 -158.75
C GLU A 122 52.34 5.47 -158.34
N CYS A 123 51.39 4.85 -157.61
CA CYS A 123 51.47 3.43 -157.22
C CYS A 123 51.21 2.47 -158.40
N PHE A 124 50.38 2.87 -159.37
CA PHE A 124 50.19 2.09 -160.60
C PHE A 124 51.40 2.22 -161.55
N GLY A 125 52.16 3.32 -161.45
CA GLY A 125 53.42 3.53 -162.17
C GLY A 125 54.58 2.69 -161.63
N ALA A 126 54.62 2.39 -160.33
CA ALA A 126 55.56 1.42 -159.76
C ALA A 126 55.26 -0.03 -160.21
N LEU A 127 54.01 -0.31 -160.58
CA LEU A 127 53.60 -1.54 -161.27
C LEU A 127 53.80 -1.47 -162.79
N ALA A 128 53.98 -0.28 -163.39
CA ALA A 128 54.08 -0.09 -164.85
C ALA A 128 54.92 1.14 -165.29
N GLU A 129 56.26 1.06 -165.26
CA GLU A 129 57.21 1.66 -166.23
C GLU A 129 58.62 1.09 -165.91
N ALA A 130 59.48 0.67 -166.85
CA ALA A 130 59.63 1.10 -168.23
C ALA A 130 60.15 -0.01 -169.18
N ASN A 131 59.60 0.04 -170.41
CA ASN A 131 60.07 -0.47 -171.70
C ASN A 131 59.55 -1.83 -172.24
N SER A 132 58.47 -1.70 -173.03
CA SER A 132 58.02 -2.52 -174.19
C SER A 132 57.64 -3.99 -173.91
N SER A 133 56.39 -4.46 -174.04
CA SER A 133 55.32 -4.22 -175.04
C SER A 133 53.92 -4.58 -174.44
N PRO A 134 52.78 -4.49 -175.15
CA PRO A 134 51.46 -4.24 -174.54
C PRO A 134 50.88 -5.41 -173.71
N PHE A 135 50.34 -5.05 -172.55
CA PHE A 135 49.26 -5.65 -171.75
C PHE A 135 48.84 -7.09 -172.13
N SER A 136 49.20 -8.08 -171.29
CA SER A 136 48.64 -9.43 -171.32
C SER A 136 48.15 -9.82 -169.91
N PRO A 137 46.84 -10.04 -169.70
CA PRO A 137 46.21 -10.10 -168.37
C PRO A 137 46.38 -11.43 -167.59
N ASP A 138 47.15 -12.41 -168.07
CA ASP A 138 47.16 -13.79 -167.54
C ASP A 138 48.32 -14.13 -166.57
N LEU A 139 49.36 -13.29 -166.43
CA LEU A 139 50.55 -13.62 -165.63
C LEU A 139 50.60 -13.02 -164.22
N ASP A 140 49.78 -12.01 -163.91
CA ASP A 140 49.82 -11.30 -162.63
C ASP A 140 48.98 -11.97 -161.52
N GLU A 141 48.01 -12.81 -161.89
CA GLU A 141 47.12 -13.51 -160.92
C GLU A 141 47.84 -14.60 -160.12
N LYS A 142 48.77 -15.34 -160.75
CA LYS A 142 49.54 -16.41 -160.09
C LYS A 142 50.46 -15.91 -158.98
N LYS A 143 51.07 -14.74 -159.14
CA LYS A 143 51.95 -14.16 -158.12
C LYS A 143 51.17 -13.69 -156.90
N LEU A 144 49.96 -13.17 -157.10
CA LEU A 144 49.10 -12.74 -155.99
C LEU A 144 48.63 -13.94 -155.14
N GLN A 145 48.38 -15.08 -155.78
CA GLN A 145 47.90 -16.28 -155.08
C GLN A 145 48.99 -16.94 -154.20
N GLU A 146 50.25 -16.95 -154.65
CA GLU A 146 51.38 -17.40 -153.81
C GLU A 146 51.57 -16.52 -152.56
N TYR A 147 51.29 -15.21 -152.65
CA TYR A 147 51.36 -14.34 -151.47
C TYR A 147 50.23 -14.59 -150.47
N LEU A 148 49.03 -14.97 -150.93
CA LEU A 148 47.90 -15.26 -150.05
C LEU A 148 48.13 -16.50 -149.18
N GLU A 149 48.59 -17.61 -149.78
CA GLU A 149 48.79 -18.88 -149.06
C GLU A 149 49.85 -18.76 -147.95
N ALA A 150 50.91 -17.98 -148.18
CA ALA A 150 51.96 -17.77 -147.19
C ALA A 150 51.46 -16.99 -145.95
N VAL A 151 50.55 -16.03 -146.12
CA VAL A 151 49.96 -15.27 -145.01
C VAL A 151 49.07 -16.16 -144.15
N GLU A 152 48.25 -17.03 -144.77
CA GLU A 152 47.34 -17.91 -144.04
C GLU A 152 48.09 -18.89 -143.12
N GLU A 153 49.19 -19.50 -143.58
CA GLU A 153 49.96 -20.44 -142.75
C GLU A 153 50.52 -19.78 -141.49
N THR A 154 51.03 -18.55 -141.61
CA THR A 154 51.57 -17.79 -140.47
C THR A 154 50.48 -17.40 -139.47
N LEU A 155 49.27 -17.07 -139.92
CA LEU A 155 48.17 -16.63 -139.06
C LEU A 155 47.63 -17.80 -138.21
N PHE A 156 47.56 -19.01 -138.78
CA PHE A 156 47.12 -20.21 -138.04
C PHE A 156 48.10 -20.63 -136.93
N LYS A 157 49.41 -20.51 -137.13
CA LYS A 157 50.41 -20.85 -136.09
C LYS A 157 50.28 -19.94 -134.86
N GLN A 158 49.98 -18.66 -135.05
CA GLN A 158 49.96 -17.67 -133.97
C GLN A 158 48.68 -17.71 -133.13
N VAL A 159 47.53 -18.05 -133.73
CA VAL A 159 46.27 -18.26 -133.00
C VAL A 159 46.35 -19.50 -132.10
N ARG A 160 47.00 -20.57 -132.56
CA ARG A 160 47.16 -21.81 -131.78
C ARG A 160 48.01 -21.64 -130.52
N ALA A 161 49.00 -20.75 -130.54
CA ALA A 161 49.91 -20.53 -129.41
C ALA A 161 49.26 -19.76 -128.23
N ARG A 162 48.22 -18.94 -128.48
CA ARG A 162 47.63 -18.05 -127.45
C ARG A 162 46.35 -18.58 -126.77
N SER A 163 45.74 -19.66 -127.25
CA SER A 163 44.42 -20.13 -126.75
C SER A 163 44.48 -20.80 -125.37
N ALA A 164 45.58 -21.47 -125.00
CA ALA A 164 45.69 -22.20 -123.74
C ALA A 164 45.69 -21.27 -122.50
N GLN A 165 46.35 -20.12 -122.57
CA GLN A 165 46.42 -19.15 -121.46
C GLN A 165 45.06 -18.51 -121.16
N PHE A 166 44.20 -18.34 -122.17
CA PHE A 166 42.85 -17.80 -122.00
C PHE A 166 41.94 -18.72 -121.17
N PHE A 167 41.94 -20.03 -121.46
CA PHE A 167 41.08 -20.97 -120.72
C PHE A 167 41.53 -21.20 -119.28
N GLN A 168 42.84 -21.10 -118.99
CA GLN A 168 43.35 -21.20 -117.63
C GLN A 168 42.90 -20.01 -116.76
N ALA A 169 42.93 -18.79 -117.31
CA ALA A 169 42.40 -17.60 -116.63
C ALA A 169 40.89 -17.70 -116.39
N LEU A 170 40.13 -18.24 -117.35
CA LEU A 170 38.69 -18.43 -117.24
C LEU A 170 38.30 -19.41 -116.11
N ALA A 171 39.06 -20.50 -115.94
CA ALA A 171 38.83 -21.48 -114.88
C ALA A 171 39.04 -20.90 -113.47
N LEU A 172 40.07 -20.06 -113.28
CA LEU A 172 40.31 -19.38 -112.00
C LEU A 172 39.16 -18.42 -111.65
N PHE A 173 38.63 -17.70 -112.65
CA PHE A 173 37.53 -16.77 -112.43
C PHE A 173 36.24 -17.47 -111.99
N HIS A 174 35.95 -18.65 -112.57
CA HIS A 174 34.81 -19.47 -112.16
C HIS A 174 34.95 -19.98 -110.71
N ASN A 175 36.14 -20.44 -110.32
CA ASN A 175 36.38 -20.93 -108.95
C ASN A 175 36.27 -19.79 -107.91
N LEU A 176 36.77 -18.59 -108.21
CA LEU A 176 36.64 -17.43 -107.34
C LEU A 176 35.16 -17.05 -107.16
N LYS A 177 34.39 -17.03 -108.25
CA LYS A 177 32.95 -16.73 -108.21
C LYS A 177 32.21 -17.71 -107.30
N LYS A 178 32.56 -19.01 -107.35
CA LYS A 178 31.99 -20.04 -106.47
C LYS A 178 32.36 -19.82 -105.00
N GLY A 179 33.63 -19.52 -104.70
CA GLY A 179 34.03 -19.23 -103.30
C GLY A 179 33.33 -18.00 -102.70
N VAL A 180 33.07 -16.97 -103.52
CA VAL A 180 32.33 -15.78 -103.09
C VAL A 180 30.85 -16.10 -102.83
N THR A 181 30.22 -16.96 -103.64
CA THR A 181 28.83 -17.37 -103.38
C THR A 181 28.71 -18.19 -102.09
N ASP A 182 29.59 -19.16 -101.87
CA ASP A 182 29.54 -20.06 -100.71
C ASP A 182 29.76 -19.32 -99.38
N THR A 183 30.63 -18.30 -99.39
CA THR A 183 30.88 -17.44 -98.22
C THR A 183 29.70 -16.51 -97.94
N CYS A 184 29.06 -15.98 -98.98
CA CYS A 184 27.87 -15.15 -98.83
C CYS A 184 26.70 -15.94 -98.23
N GLU A 185 26.48 -17.18 -98.70
CA GLU A 185 25.48 -18.11 -98.15
C GLU A 185 25.74 -18.40 -96.66
N SER A 186 26.99 -18.66 -96.30
CA SER A 186 27.39 -18.91 -94.92
C SER A 186 27.16 -17.70 -93.99
N ILE A 187 27.40 -16.48 -94.48
CA ILE A 187 27.13 -15.24 -93.73
C ILE A 187 25.62 -15.03 -93.54
N THR A 188 24.81 -15.29 -94.57
CA THR A 188 23.35 -15.22 -94.43
C THR A 188 22.81 -16.24 -93.44
N ALA A 189 23.32 -17.48 -93.44
CA ALA A 189 22.94 -18.51 -92.48
C ALA A 189 23.32 -18.13 -91.03
N LEU A 190 24.53 -17.57 -90.83
CA LEU A 190 24.95 -17.11 -89.51
C LEU A 190 24.07 -15.95 -88.99
N ARG A 191 23.72 -14.99 -89.85
CA ARG A 191 22.83 -13.88 -89.48
C ARG A 191 21.42 -14.35 -89.12
N GLN A 192 20.90 -15.35 -89.85
CA GLN A 192 19.62 -15.97 -89.52
C GLN A 192 19.67 -16.68 -88.16
N ASN A 193 20.71 -17.47 -87.89
CA ASN A 193 20.89 -18.13 -86.60
C ASN A 193 21.03 -17.13 -85.45
N LEU A 194 21.72 -16.01 -85.67
CA LEU A 194 21.85 -14.95 -84.67
C LEU A 194 20.51 -14.26 -84.37
N ALA A 195 19.71 -14.00 -85.41
CA ALA A 195 18.36 -13.43 -85.23
C ALA A 195 17.43 -14.39 -84.48
N VAL A 196 17.49 -15.69 -84.79
CA VAL A 196 16.73 -16.71 -84.06
C VAL A 196 17.19 -16.82 -82.60
N MET A 197 18.50 -16.71 -82.31
CA MET A 197 19.01 -16.67 -80.94
C MET A 197 18.58 -15.42 -80.17
N ASP A 198 18.57 -14.25 -80.81
CA ASP A 198 18.09 -13.00 -80.19
C ASP A 198 16.60 -13.09 -79.81
N ASP A 199 15.78 -13.61 -80.72
CA ASP A 199 14.34 -13.80 -80.49
C ASP A 199 14.04 -14.90 -79.46
N SER A 200 14.80 -16.00 -79.47
CA SER A 200 14.50 -17.17 -78.63
C SER A 200 15.14 -17.14 -77.25
N CYS A 201 16.36 -16.62 -77.10
CA CYS A 201 17.07 -16.59 -75.83
C CYS A 201 16.95 -15.24 -75.12
N VAL A 202 17.28 -14.14 -75.79
CA VAL A 202 17.38 -12.81 -75.14
C VAL A 202 16.00 -12.25 -74.82
N LYS A 203 15.10 -12.19 -75.81
CA LYS A 203 13.73 -11.68 -75.59
C LYS A 203 12.95 -12.53 -74.60
N LYS A 204 13.00 -13.86 -74.72
CA LYS A 204 12.33 -14.76 -73.76
C LYS A 204 12.94 -14.66 -72.36
N ALA A 205 14.26 -14.52 -72.22
CA ALA A 205 14.88 -14.30 -70.91
C ALA A 205 14.42 -12.98 -70.27
N LEU A 206 14.31 -11.90 -71.04
CA LEU A 206 13.75 -10.62 -70.59
C LEU A 206 12.28 -10.74 -70.20
N GLU A 207 11.46 -11.46 -71.00
CA GLU A 207 10.06 -11.75 -70.67
C GLU A 207 9.91 -12.55 -69.37
N ILE A 208 10.83 -13.49 -69.10
CA ILE A 208 10.88 -14.23 -67.83
C ILE A 208 11.21 -13.29 -66.67
N THR A 209 12.19 -12.39 -66.81
CA THR A 209 12.52 -11.41 -65.76
C THR A 209 11.35 -10.46 -65.50
N GLN A 210 10.71 -9.92 -66.54
CA GLN A 210 9.54 -9.06 -66.40
C GLN A 210 8.37 -9.80 -65.74
N SER A 211 8.13 -11.06 -66.13
CA SER A 211 7.11 -11.91 -65.51
C SER A 211 7.43 -12.24 -64.06
N HIS A 212 8.71 -12.43 -63.71
CA HIS A 212 9.16 -12.63 -62.33
C HIS A 212 8.93 -11.36 -61.49
N THR A 213 9.31 -10.19 -61.98
CA THR A 213 9.02 -8.90 -61.30
C THR A 213 7.52 -8.69 -61.13
N ARG A 214 6.72 -8.97 -62.17
CA ARG A 214 5.25 -8.90 -62.08
C ARG A 214 4.69 -9.86 -61.04
N LYS A 215 5.20 -11.10 -60.98
CA LYS A 215 4.81 -12.09 -59.97
C LYS A 215 5.16 -11.61 -58.56
N CYS A 216 6.36 -11.08 -58.33
CA CYS A 216 6.76 -10.50 -57.05
C CYS A 216 5.85 -9.34 -56.63
N ASN A 217 5.53 -8.43 -57.56
CA ASN A 217 4.63 -7.31 -57.29
C ASN A 217 3.19 -7.79 -56.98
N MET A 218 2.70 -8.82 -57.68
CA MET A 218 1.39 -9.41 -57.39
C MET A 218 1.34 -10.13 -56.04
N LEU A 219 2.42 -10.81 -55.63
CA LEU A 219 2.52 -11.45 -54.31
C LEU A 219 2.54 -10.41 -53.19
N ALA A 220 3.32 -9.33 -53.35
CA ALA A 220 3.33 -8.23 -52.38
C ALA A 220 1.96 -7.54 -52.27
N LEU A 221 1.24 -7.39 -53.40
CA LEU A 221 -0.13 -6.87 -53.39
C LEU A 221 -1.10 -7.83 -52.69
N GLN A 222 -0.95 -9.14 -52.90
CA GLN A 222 -1.78 -10.15 -52.24
C GLN A 222 -1.59 -10.10 -50.71
N GLU A 223 -0.35 -10.06 -50.24
CA GLU A 223 0.00 -9.94 -48.82
C GLU A 223 -0.61 -8.67 -48.20
N LEU A 224 -0.50 -7.53 -48.88
CA LEU A 224 -1.08 -6.26 -48.41
C LEU A 224 -2.61 -6.31 -48.34
N VAL A 225 -3.28 -6.92 -49.33
CA VAL A 225 -4.75 -7.08 -49.32
C VAL A 225 -5.19 -8.05 -48.22
N GLU A 226 -4.41 -9.09 -47.94
CA GLU A 226 -4.66 -10.03 -46.84
C GLU A 226 -4.55 -9.35 -45.48
N SER A 227 -3.52 -8.53 -45.24
CA SER A 227 -3.40 -7.73 -44.01
C SER A 227 -4.56 -6.73 -43.86
N VAL A 228 -5.05 -6.09 -44.94
CA VAL A 228 -6.25 -5.23 -44.89
C VAL A 228 -7.51 -6.02 -44.54
N ALA A 229 -7.66 -7.24 -45.06
CA ALA A 229 -8.81 -8.11 -44.76
C ALA A 229 -8.84 -8.51 -43.28
N GLN A 230 -7.67 -8.84 -42.69
CA GLN A 230 -7.54 -9.15 -41.27
C GLN A 230 -7.98 -7.95 -40.40
N VAL A 231 -7.51 -6.74 -40.72
CA VAL A 231 -7.88 -5.51 -39.99
C VAL A 231 -9.40 -5.26 -40.00
N LYS A 232 -10.09 -5.54 -41.11
CA LYS A 232 -11.55 -5.40 -41.21
C LYS A 232 -12.28 -6.41 -40.31
N GLN A 233 -11.74 -7.62 -40.14
CA GLN A 233 -12.33 -8.67 -39.33
C GLN A 233 -12.20 -8.40 -37.82
N VAL A 234 -11.10 -7.75 -37.41
CA VAL A 234 -10.76 -7.45 -36.01
C VAL A 234 -11.91 -6.73 -35.28
N HIS A 235 -12.57 -5.75 -35.90
CA HIS A 235 -13.64 -5.01 -35.21
C HIS A 235 -14.81 -5.91 -34.79
N SER A 236 -15.18 -6.89 -35.63
CA SER A 236 -16.22 -7.87 -35.32
C SER A 236 -15.78 -8.88 -34.26
N GLN A 237 -14.52 -9.31 -34.32
CA GLN A 237 -13.93 -10.25 -33.37
C GLN A 237 -13.76 -9.63 -31.98
N VAL A 238 -13.30 -8.38 -31.89
CA VAL A 238 -13.22 -7.62 -30.63
C VAL A 238 -14.59 -7.50 -30.00
N ARG A 239 -15.64 -7.18 -30.78
CA ARG A 239 -17.01 -7.09 -30.25
C ARG A 239 -17.52 -8.44 -29.71
N MET A 240 -17.19 -9.54 -30.37
CA MET A 240 -17.50 -10.88 -29.88
C MET A 240 -16.76 -11.19 -28.58
N LEU A 241 -15.46 -10.90 -28.49
CA LEU A 241 -14.66 -11.14 -27.28
C LEU A 241 -15.13 -10.29 -26.08
N LEU A 242 -15.60 -9.07 -26.33
CA LEU A 242 -16.23 -8.23 -25.30
C LEU A 242 -17.54 -8.84 -24.79
N SER A 243 -18.29 -9.55 -25.63
CA SER A 243 -19.52 -10.23 -25.21
C SER A 243 -19.25 -11.53 -24.43
N THR A 244 -18.12 -12.19 -24.66
CA THR A 244 -17.72 -13.40 -23.93
C THR A 244 -16.99 -13.10 -22.62
N GLY A 245 -16.52 -11.86 -22.42
CA GLY A 245 -15.80 -11.43 -21.22
C GLY A 245 -14.28 -11.63 -21.27
N ASP A 246 -13.72 -11.98 -22.44
CA ASP A 246 -12.28 -12.17 -22.64
C ASP A 246 -11.58 -10.86 -23.02
N TYR A 247 -11.46 -9.97 -22.04
CA TYR A 247 -10.92 -8.63 -22.26
C TYR A 247 -9.42 -8.62 -22.60
N ILE A 248 -8.65 -9.61 -22.13
CA ILE A 248 -7.21 -9.70 -22.39
C ILE A 248 -6.97 -9.97 -23.88
N ALA A 249 -7.62 -11.00 -24.43
CA ALA A 249 -7.55 -11.34 -25.84
C ALA A 249 -8.05 -10.18 -26.72
N ALA A 250 -9.12 -9.49 -26.31
CA ALA A 250 -9.61 -8.32 -27.04
C ALA A 250 -8.58 -7.17 -27.08
N LEU A 251 -7.90 -6.90 -25.97
CA LEU A 251 -6.85 -5.88 -25.91
C LEU A 251 -5.59 -6.28 -26.71
N ASP A 252 -5.20 -7.57 -26.66
CA ASP A 252 -4.12 -8.11 -27.50
C ASP A 252 -4.42 -7.94 -28.98
N MET A 253 -5.63 -8.27 -29.42
CA MET A 253 -6.04 -8.10 -30.81
C MET A 253 -6.05 -6.63 -31.25
N ILE A 254 -6.45 -5.71 -30.36
CA ILE A 254 -6.39 -4.27 -30.66
C ILE A 254 -4.93 -3.81 -30.76
N ASP A 255 -4.06 -4.23 -29.84
CA ASP A 255 -2.64 -3.87 -29.84
C ASP A 255 -1.90 -4.44 -31.06
N THR A 256 -2.13 -5.71 -31.42
CA THR A 256 -1.54 -6.33 -32.61
C THR A 256 -2.03 -5.64 -33.89
N THR A 257 -3.32 -5.30 -33.97
CA THR A 257 -3.86 -4.59 -35.14
C THR A 257 -3.33 -3.16 -35.25
N MET A 258 -3.11 -2.47 -34.12
CA MET A 258 -2.42 -1.17 -34.11
C MET A 258 -0.96 -1.29 -34.56
N GLU A 259 -0.28 -2.39 -34.22
CA GLU A 259 1.10 -2.63 -34.64
C GLU A 259 1.19 -2.97 -36.13
N ILE A 260 0.32 -3.85 -36.64
CA ILE A 260 0.18 -4.17 -38.07
C ILE A 260 -0.10 -2.89 -38.88
N LEU A 261 -0.95 -2.00 -38.37
CA LEU A 261 -1.21 -0.69 -39.01
C LEU A 261 0.03 0.22 -39.04
N ARG A 262 0.94 0.11 -38.07
CA ARG A 262 2.17 0.93 -37.99
C ARG A 262 3.31 0.38 -38.83
N THR A 263 3.45 -0.94 -38.93
CA THR A 263 4.57 -1.59 -39.62
C THR A 263 4.27 -1.80 -41.09
N GLU A 264 3.18 -2.50 -41.42
CA GLU A 264 2.88 -3.00 -42.77
C GLU A 264 2.05 -2.02 -43.59
N LEU A 265 1.14 -1.27 -42.95
CA LEU A 265 0.14 -0.43 -43.65
C LEU A 265 0.37 1.08 -43.52
N ALA A 266 1.54 1.52 -43.04
CA ALA A 266 1.87 2.93 -42.86
C ALA A 266 1.84 3.75 -44.19
N SER A 267 2.05 3.09 -45.33
CA SER A 267 2.02 3.72 -46.66
C SER A 267 0.60 3.97 -47.19
N VAL A 268 -0.43 3.38 -46.57
CA VAL A 268 -1.83 3.45 -47.04
C VAL A 268 -2.56 4.61 -46.36
N VAL A 269 -2.65 5.73 -47.07
CA VAL A 269 -3.23 6.99 -46.57
C VAL A 269 -4.70 6.86 -46.12
N SER A 270 -5.47 5.97 -46.74
CA SER A 270 -6.90 5.75 -46.41
C SER A 270 -7.15 5.11 -45.05
N LEU A 271 -6.15 4.49 -44.42
CA LEU A 271 -6.28 3.81 -43.12
C LEU A 271 -5.82 4.65 -41.93
N LYS A 272 -5.38 5.90 -42.16
CA LYS A 272 -4.87 6.79 -41.11
C LYS A 272 -5.90 7.08 -40.01
N HIS A 273 -7.18 7.18 -40.36
CA HIS A 273 -8.26 7.42 -39.39
C HIS A 273 -8.63 6.17 -38.58
N LEU A 274 -8.30 4.98 -39.08
CA LEU A 274 -8.61 3.72 -38.40
C LEU A 274 -7.79 3.55 -37.12
N GLN A 275 -6.57 4.08 -37.09
CA GLN A 275 -5.76 4.10 -35.87
C GLN A 275 -6.44 4.89 -34.74
N GLN A 276 -7.02 6.05 -35.06
CA GLN A 276 -7.77 6.85 -34.08
C GLN A 276 -9.04 6.13 -33.62
N GLN A 277 -9.74 5.45 -34.54
CA GLN A 277 -10.91 4.64 -34.20
C GLN A 277 -10.55 3.42 -33.33
N LEU A 278 -9.43 2.72 -33.59
CA LEU A 278 -8.96 1.62 -32.73
C LEU A 278 -8.56 2.14 -31.35
N GLN A 279 -7.97 3.33 -31.26
CA GLN A 279 -7.65 3.96 -29.98
C GLN A 279 -8.92 4.32 -29.19
N GLU A 280 -9.98 4.78 -29.87
CA GLU A 280 -11.28 5.01 -29.25
C GLU A 280 -11.95 3.70 -28.81
N VAL A 281 -11.87 2.65 -29.63
CA VAL A 281 -12.35 1.31 -29.27
C VAL A 281 -11.59 0.76 -28.06
N LYS A 282 -10.26 0.93 -28.00
CA LYS A 282 -9.44 0.57 -26.83
C LYS A 282 -9.91 1.27 -25.56
N LEU A 283 -10.21 2.57 -25.67
CA LEU A 283 -10.67 3.37 -24.54
C LEU A 283 -12.10 3.00 -24.12
N ASN A 284 -12.98 2.71 -25.07
CA ASN A 284 -14.34 2.23 -24.77
C ASN A 284 -14.32 0.84 -24.14
N THR A 285 -13.50 -0.08 -24.64
CA THR A 285 -13.25 -1.38 -24.00
C THR A 285 -12.78 -1.20 -22.56
N ALA A 286 -11.84 -0.28 -22.31
CA ALA A 286 -11.37 -0.01 -20.95
C ALA A 286 -12.47 0.53 -20.02
N ARG A 287 -13.39 1.37 -20.52
CA ARG A 287 -14.57 1.83 -19.75
C ARG A 287 -15.55 0.69 -19.46
N VAL A 288 -15.75 -0.22 -20.41
CA VAL A 288 -16.61 -1.42 -20.20
C VAL A 288 -15.99 -2.30 -19.11
N ILE A 289 -14.70 -2.60 -19.19
CA ILE A 289 -13.98 -3.35 -18.14
C ILE A 289 -14.11 -2.66 -16.78
N GLN A 290 -13.98 -1.33 -16.73
CA GLN A 290 -14.17 -0.55 -15.50
C GLN A 290 -15.58 -0.71 -14.93
N ASN A 291 -16.62 -0.61 -15.77
CA ASN A 291 -18.00 -0.74 -15.32
C ASN A 291 -18.31 -2.17 -14.83
N ASP A 292 -17.80 -3.18 -15.54
CA ASP A 292 -17.98 -4.58 -15.16
C ASP A 292 -17.24 -4.90 -13.85
N PHE A 293 -16.04 -4.36 -13.67
CA PHE A 293 -15.29 -4.44 -12.41
C PHE A 293 -16.02 -3.79 -11.24
N LEU A 294 -16.53 -2.57 -11.43
CA LEU A 294 -17.29 -1.88 -10.38
C LEU A 294 -18.59 -2.63 -10.07
N THR A 295 -19.33 -3.09 -11.08
CA THR A 295 -20.57 -3.85 -10.90
C THR A 295 -20.31 -5.17 -10.18
N TYR A 296 -19.21 -5.86 -10.51
CA TYR A 296 -18.85 -7.13 -9.89
C TYR A 296 -18.51 -6.95 -8.41
N ILE A 297 -17.62 -6.00 -8.07
CA ILE A 297 -17.20 -5.79 -6.68
C ILE A 297 -18.31 -5.16 -5.84
N LEU A 298 -19.15 -4.31 -6.43
CA LEU A 298 -20.25 -3.67 -5.75
C LEU A 298 -21.53 -4.52 -5.73
N SER A 299 -21.56 -5.72 -6.30
CA SER A 299 -22.71 -6.62 -6.18
C SER A 299 -22.77 -7.26 -4.79
N ASP A 300 -23.86 -7.06 -4.06
CA ASP A 300 -24.05 -7.63 -2.71
C ASP A 300 -24.07 -9.16 -2.69
N ALA A 301 -24.41 -9.80 -3.82
CA ALA A 301 -24.39 -11.25 -3.98
C ALA A 301 -22.94 -11.81 -4.04
N ASN A 302 -22.02 -11.05 -4.64
CA ASN A 302 -20.62 -11.43 -4.77
C ASN A 302 -19.81 -11.07 -3.53
N MET A 303 -20.26 -10.08 -2.75
CA MET A 303 -19.64 -9.59 -1.50
C MET A 303 -19.78 -10.55 -0.30
N LYS A 304 -20.28 -11.77 -0.43
CA LYS A 304 -20.32 -12.72 0.70
C LYS A 304 -18.91 -13.21 1.05
N ALA A 305 -18.59 -13.30 2.34
CA ALA A 305 -17.26 -13.72 2.82
C ALA A 305 -16.83 -15.10 2.26
N GLU A 306 -17.80 -15.98 2.01
CA GLU A 306 -17.60 -17.31 1.42
C GLU A 306 -16.99 -17.27 0.00
N ASN A 307 -17.32 -16.25 -0.80
CA ASN A 307 -16.86 -16.15 -2.19
C ASN A 307 -15.39 -15.74 -2.32
N PHE A 308 -14.81 -15.17 -1.26
CA PHE A 308 -13.43 -14.69 -1.20
C PHE A 308 -12.54 -15.54 -0.27
N ALA A 309 -13.11 -16.57 0.38
CA ALA A 309 -12.34 -17.48 1.22
C ALA A 309 -11.57 -18.48 0.35
N GLY A 310 -10.25 -18.51 0.49
CA GLY A 310 -9.37 -19.50 -0.14
C GLY A 310 -8.62 -19.01 -1.40
N PRO A 311 -7.53 -19.72 -1.77
CA PRO A 311 -6.66 -19.35 -2.89
C PRO A 311 -7.33 -19.46 -4.26
N GLU A 312 -8.35 -20.32 -4.40
CA GLU A 312 -9.20 -20.51 -5.60
C GLU A 312 -10.60 -19.91 -5.43
N SER A 313 -10.70 -18.75 -4.77
CA SER A 313 -11.99 -18.07 -4.63
C SER A 313 -12.59 -17.75 -6.01
N SER A 314 -13.89 -18.02 -6.18
CA SER A 314 -14.64 -17.66 -7.40
C SER A 314 -14.48 -16.17 -7.73
N ALA A 315 -14.40 -15.32 -6.69
CA ALA A 315 -14.08 -13.91 -6.83
C ALA A 315 -12.69 -13.63 -7.41
N ARG A 316 -11.66 -14.39 -7.01
CA ARG A 316 -10.30 -14.24 -7.56
C ARG A 316 -10.25 -14.63 -9.03
N LEU A 317 -10.92 -15.72 -9.42
CA LEU A 317 -10.97 -16.16 -10.82
C LEU A 317 -11.68 -15.14 -11.72
N ALA A 318 -12.79 -14.55 -11.26
CA ALA A 318 -13.51 -13.54 -12.02
C ALA A 318 -12.79 -12.17 -12.03
N LEU A 319 -12.13 -11.78 -10.93
CA LEU A 319 -11.44 -10.50 -10.83
C LEU A 319 -10.08 -10.47 -11.53
N THR A 320 -9.40 -11.61 -11.69
CA THR A 320 -8.08 -11.68 -12.35
C THR A 320 -8.08 -11.08 -13.76
N PRO A 321 -8.96 -11.50 -14.70
CA PRO A 321 -8.97 -10.94 -16.05
C PRO A 321 -9.38 -9.46 -16.08
N LEU A 322 -10.27 -9.03 -15.18
CA LEU A 322 -10.68 -7.63 -15.05
C LEU A 322 -9.55 -6.74 -14.54
N VAL A 323 -8.89 -7.13 -13.44
CA VAL A 323 -7.74 -6.41 -12.87
C VAL A 323 -6.59 -6.34 -13.88
N HIS A 324 -6.30 -7.45 -14.57
CA HIS A 324 -5.27 -7.48 -15.60
C HIS A 324 -5.60 -6.55 -16.78
N GLY A 325 -6.85 -6.56 -17.27
CA GLY A 325 -7.33 -5.65 -18.31
C GLY A 325 -7.29 -4.17 -17.90
N ILE A 326 -7.56 -3.85 -16.63
CA ILE A 326 -7.49 -2.48 -16.09
C ILE A 326 -6.04 -2.00 -15.94
N ILE A 327 -5.11 -2.88 -15.53
CA ILE A 327 -3.68 -2.55 -15.45
C ILE A 327 -3.15 -2.25 -16.86
N ARG A 328 -3.46 -3.09 -17.85
CA ARG A 328 -2.97 -2.94 -19.23
C ARG A 328 -3.55 -1.73 -19.96
N SER A 329 -4.76 -1.30 -19.61
CA SER A 329 -5.40 -0.11 -20.20
C SER A 329 -4.93 1.21 -19.60
N GLY A 330 -4.12 1.20 -18.53
CA GLY A 330 -3.56 2.41 -17.89
C GLY A 330 -4.58 3.24 -17.10
N LEU A 331 -5.83 2.77 -16.96
CA LEU A 331 -6.93 3.48 -16.30
C LEU A 331 -7.10 3.09 -14.81
N MET A 332 -6.20 2.28 -14.26
CA MET A 332 -6.32 1.74 -12.90
C MET A 332 -6.47 2.83 -11.82
N GLN A 333 -5.73 3.93 -11.90
CA GLN A 333 -5.82 5.00 -10.90
C GLN A 333 -7.21 5.63 -10.86
N VAL A 334 -7.81 5.89 -12.03
CA VAL A 334 -9.17 6.45 -12.13
C VAL A 334 -10.21 5.44 -11.64
N THR A 335 -10.03 4.17 -12.00
CA THR A 335 -10.92 3.08 -11.55
C THR A 335 -10.86 2.88 -10.05
N LEU A 336 -9.68 2.91 -9.43
CA LEU A 336 -9.53 2.79 -7.98
C LEU A 336 -10.09 4.00 -7.22
N GLN A 337 -9.96 5.21 -7.76
CA GLN A 337 -10.60 6.39 -7.16
C GLN A 337 -12.13 6.31 -7.26
N SER A 338 -12.67 5.88 -8.40
CA SER A 338 -14.10 5.63 -8.57
C SER A 338 -14.61 4.49 -7.67
N TYR A 339 -13.79 3.45 -7.49
CA TYR A 339 -14.06 2.38 -6.54
C TYR A 339 -14.12 2.93 -5.10
N LYS A 340 -13.12 3.71 -4.70
CA LYS A 340 -13.07 4.35 -3.38
C LYS A 340 -14.32 5.17 -3.09
N THR A 341 -14.72 6.07 -4.00
CA THR A 341 -15.92 6.90 -3.80
C THR A 341 -17.19 6.07 -3.71
N THR A 342 -17.34 5.07 -4.58
CA THR A 342 -18.57 4.26 -4.65
C THR A 342 -18.70 3.30 -3.47
N VAL A 343 -17.61 2.69 -3.01
CA VAL A 343 -17.61 1.86 -1.79
C VAL A 343 -17.93 2.69 -0.56
N ILE A 344 -17.39 3.91 -0.46
CA ILE A 344 -17.70 4.82 0.63
C ILE A 344 -19.20 5.17 0.66
N GLU A 345 -19.80 5.49 -0.48
CA GLU A 345 -21.23 5.78 -0.57
C GLU A 345 -22.09 4.57 -0.23
N LYS A 346 -21.72 3.39 -0.76
CA LYS A 346 -22.42 2.14 -0.45
C LYS A 346 -22.31 1.77 1.02
N ALA A 347 -21.14 1.94 1.65
CA ALA A 347 -20.93 1.72 3.07
C ALA A 347 -21.83 2.63 3.93
N LYS A 348 -21.90 3.93 3.59
CA LYS A 348 -22.81 4.89 4.25
C LYS A 348 -24.26 4.49 4.11
N LYS A 349 -24.67 4.10 2.89
CA LYS A 349 -26.04 3.67 2.60
C LYS A 349 -26.41 2.44 3.39
N ARG A 350 -25.58 1.39 3.39
CA ARG A 350 -25.82 0.14 4.11
C ARG A 350 -26.01 0.33 5.62
N VAL A 351 -25.19 1.16 6.26
CA VAL A 351 -25.35 1.46 7.69
C VAL A 351 -26.63 2.25 7.96
N ASN A 352 -26.98 3.22 7.09
CA ASN A 352 -28.24 3.94 7.23
C ASN A 352 -29.46 3.03 6.99
N ASP A 353 -29.41 2.17 5.98
CA ASP A 353 -30.47 1.21 5.65
C ASP A 353 -30.68 0.22 6.81
N ALA A 354 -29.61 -0.23 7.47
CA ALA A 354 -29.68 -1.06 8.68
C ALA A 354 -30.36 -0.31 9.85
N ILE A 355 -30.04 0.97 10.04
CA ILE A 355 -30.68 1.82 11.05
C ILE A 355 -32.17 2.00 10.72
N THR A 356 -32.53 2.37 9.49
CA THR A 356 -33.94 2.58 9.11
C THR A 356 -34.74 1.29 9.18
N THR A 357 -34.20 0.18 8.67
CA THR A 357 -34.88 -1.14 8.75
C THR A 357 -35.12 -1.55 10.19
N SER A 358 -34.15 -1.33 11.08
CA SER A 358 -34.30 -1.61 12.50
C SER A 358 -35.36 -0.72 13.15
N ILE A 359 -35.37 0.58 12.83
CA ILE A 359 -36.38 1.53 13.30
C ILE A 359 -37.78 1.14 12.82
N ASP A 360 -37.93 0.75 11.55
CA ASP A 360 -39.21 0.33 10.97
C ASP A 360 -39.73 -0.94 11.64
N LEU A 361 -38.88 -1.94 11.89
CA LEU A 361 -39.22 -3.15 12.65
C LEU A 361 -39.67 -2.82 14.07
N LEU A 362 -38.95 -1.92 14.75
CA LEU A 362 -39.25 -1.50 16.12
C LEU A 362 -40.50 -0.63 16.24
N SER A 363 -40.87 0.11 15.17
CA SER A 363 -42.08 0.96 15.15
C SER A 363 -43.38 0.19 15.36
N SER A 364 -43.37 -1.12 15.11
CA SER A 364 -44.50 -2.03 15.31
C SER A 364 -44.64 -2.55 16.75
N GLN A 365 -43.67 -2.29 17.63
CA GLN A 365 -43.64 -2.81 19.00
C GLN A 365 -44.12 -1.79 20.06
N PRO A 366 -44.76 -2.25 21.15
CA PRO A 366 -45.17 -1.39 22.25
C PRO A 366 -43.94 -0.84 23.00
N GLY A 367 -43.92 0.47 23.27
CA GLY A 367 -42.77 1.17 23.89
C GLY A 367 -41.93 2.02 22.92
N PHE A 368 -42.23 1.98 21.62
CA PHE A 368 -41.61 2.87 20.65
C PHE A 368 -42.07 4.33 20.82
N PRO A 369 -41.17 5.33 20.70
CA PRO A 369 -41.52 6.73 20.96
C PRO A 369 -42.63 7.23 20.02
N THR A 370 -43.72 7.70 20.61
CA THR A 370 -44.89 8.20 19.88
C THR A 370 -44.53 9.48 19.11
N ALA A 371 -45.20 9.75 17.99
CA ALA A 371 -44.99 10.96 17.19
C ALA A 371 -45.03 12.27 18.01
N ALA A 372 -45.83 12.31 19.09
CA ALA A 372 -45.89 13.43 20.03
C ALA A 372 -44.59 13.61 20.86
N GLN A 373 -43.92 12.53 21.28
CA GLN A 373 -42.66 12.59 22.03
C GLN A 373 -41.50 13.05 21.14
N VAL A 374 -41.51 12.68 19.85
CA VAL A 374 -40.52 13.13 18.86
C VAL A 374 -40.68 14.62 18.55
N GLN A 375 -41.92 15.14 18.54
CA GLN A 375 -42.21 16.57 18.35
C GLN A 375 -41.87 17.42 19.59
N ALA A 376 -41.93 16.87 20.80
CA ALA A 376 -41.57 17.59 22.02
C ALA A 376 -40.09 18.03 22.06
N ILE A 377 -39.19 17.32 21.36
CA ILE A 377 -37.77 17.70 21.21
C ILE A 377 -37.60 18.99 20.37
N ASP A 378 -38.54 19.28 19.46
CA ASP A 378 -38.52 20.52 18.66
C ASP A 378 -38.97 21.77 19.45
N ALA A 379 -39.62 21.58 20.61
CA ALA A 379 -40.03 22.66 21.49
C ALA A 379 -38.89 23.19 22.37
N ASP A 380 -37.79 22.45 22.52
CA ASP A 380 -36.63 22.85 23.32
C ASP A 380 -35.79 23.91 22.56
N PRO A 381 -35.60 25.14 23.09
CA PRO A 381 -34.87 26.22 22.40
C PRO A 381 -33.41 25.88 22.07
N ALA A 382 -32.79 24.89 22.73
CA ALA A 382 -31.42 24.44 22.44
C ALA A 382 -31.30 23.57 21.16
N SER A 383 -32.36 22.89 20.72
CA SER A 383 -32.33 21.94 19.59
C SER A 383 -32.45 22.63 18.22
N LYS A 384 -32.98 23.87 18.17
CA LYS A 384 -33.18 24.65 16.93
C LYS A 384 -31.89 24.93 16.14
N LYS A 385 -30.69 24.77 16.74
CA LYS A 385 -29.39 25.03 16.08
C LYS A 385 -28.88 23.88 15.20
N LYS A 386 -29.44 22.67 15.27
CA LYS A 386 -29.06 21.54 14.39
C LYS A 386 -30.33 20.91 13.83
N LYS A 387 -30.57 21.03 12.50
CA LYS A 387 -31.58 20.23 11.79
C LYS A 387 -31.22 18.74 11.94
N GLN A 388 -31.70 18.10 13.00
CA GLN A 388 -31.51 16.67 13.24
C GLN A 388 -32.61 15.88 12.52
N SER A 389 -32.22 14.79 11.85
CA SER A 389 -33.15 13.87 11.21
C SER A 389 -34.11 13.26 12.23
N THR A 390 -35.36 13.00 11.84
CA THR A 390 -36.40 12.35 12.66
C THR A 390 -35.90 11.02 13.25
N ALA A 391 -35.10 10.25 12.51
CA ALA A 391 -34.51 9.00 12.98
C ALA A 391 -33.54 9.21 14.16
N ILE A 392 -32.76 10.30 14.16
CA ILE A 392 -31.84 10.63 15.26
C ILE A 392 -32.64 10.95 16.53
N LYS A 393 -33.74 11.70 16.38
CA LYS A 393 -34.65 12.03 17.48
C LYS A 393 -35.32 10.78 18.05
N GLN A 394 -35.76 9.85 17.21
CA GLN A 394 -36.29 8.57 17.65
C GLN A 394 -35.23 7.80 18.46
N ILE A 395 -34.00 7.67 17.97
CA ILE A 395 -32.89 6.98 18.66
C ILE A 395 -32.59 7.60 20.05
N THR A 396 -32.72 8.94 20.21
CA THR A 396 -32.54 9.57 21.53
C THR A 396 -33.58 9.14 22.56
N LEU A 397 -34.78 8.78 22.12
CA LEU A 397 -35.94 8.47 22.97
C LEU A 397 -36.15 6.96 23.18
N LEU A 398 -35.47 6.10 22.41
CA LEU A 398 -35.62 4.65 22.52
C LEU A 398 -35.33 4.14 23.95
N GLU A 399 -36.05 3.11 24.39
CA GLU A 399 -35.70 2.38 25.61
C GLU A 399 -34.45 1.50 25.39
N LEU A 400 -33.83 1.02 26.46
CA LEU A 400 -32.57 0.28 26.36
C LEU A 400 -32.71 -1.03 25.57
N GLU A 401 -33.78 -1.80 25.79
CA GLU A 401 -33.99 -3.09 25.11
C GLU A 401 -34.08 -2.92 23.59
N HIS A 402 -34.91 -1.97 23.16
CA HIS A 402 -35.05 -1.59 21.76
C HIS A 402 -33.75 -1.02 21.16
N PHE A 403 -32.98 -0.27 21.96
CA PHE A 403 -31.67 0.25 21.54
C PHE A 403 -30.61 -0.86 21.40
N LEU A 404 -30.61 -1.86 22.30
CA LEU A 404 -29.73 -3.03 22.19
C LEU A 404 -30.07 -3.88 20.96
N PHE A 405 -31.35 -4.04 20.63
CA PHE A 405 -31.75 -4.69 19.38
C PHE A 405 -31.22 -3.93 18.16
N LEU A 406 -31.45 -2.62 18.11
CA LEU A 406 -30.96 -1.77 17.02
C LEU A 406 -29.44 -1.84 16.89
N ILE A 407 -28.71 -1.76 18.01
CA ILE A 407 -27.25 -1.72 17.97
C ILE A 407 -26.64 -3.05 17.55
N ASN A 408 -27.22 -4.18 17.96
CA ASN A 408 -26.76 -5.49 17.53
C ASN A 408 -26.99 -5.70 16.02
N GLN A 409 -28.15 -5.28 15.48
CA GLN A 409 -28.40 -5.33 14.03
C GLN A 409 -27.45 -4.41 13.24
N VAL A 410 -27.17 -3.21 13.77
CA VAL A 410 -26.19 -2.29 13.18
C VAL A 410 -24.77 -2.87 13.28
N PHE A 411 -24.40 -3.52 14.39
CA PHE A 411 -23.11 -4.17 14.56
C PHE A 411 -22.93 -5.36 13.62
N ASP A 412 -23.93 -6.22 13.45
CA ASP A 412 -23.84 -7.35 12.54
C ASP A 412 -23.75 -6.90 11.08
N SER A 413 -24.58 -5.93 10.68
CA SER A 413 -24.54 -5.36 9.32
C SER A 413 -23.23 -4.61 9.04
N ALA A 414 -22.72 -3.85 10.02
CA ALA A 414 -21.42 -3.18 9.94
C ALA A 414 -20.26 -4.18 9.92
N PHE A 415 -20.31 -5.23 10.73
CA PHE A 415 -19.28 -6.26 10.80
C PHE A 415 -19.16 -7.00 9.46
N ILE A 416 -20.29 -7.43 8.88
CA ILE A 416 -20.31 -8.07 7.57
C ILE A 416 -19.71 -7.13 6.52
N LEU A 417 -20.07 -5.85 6.52
CA LEU A 417 -19.49 -4.87 5.60
C LEU A 417 -17.97 -4.69 5.78
N LEU A 418 -17.49 -4.61 7.02
CA LEU A 418 -16.08 -4.44 7.33
C LEU A 418 -15.27 -5.68 6.95
N GLN A 419 -15.75 -6.87 7.30
CA GLN A 419 -15.11 -8.14 6.96
C GLN A 419 -14.99 -8.31 5.44
N THR A 420 -16.07 -8.04 4.71
CA THR A 420 -16.14 -8.20 3.25
C THR A 420 -15.26 -7.17 2.54
N THR A 421 -15.24 -5.92 3.00
CA THR A 421 -14.35 -4.88 2.47
C THR A 421 -12.87 -5.22 2.74
N CYS A 422 -12.53 -5.68 3.94
CA CYS A 422 -11.15 -6.07 4.27
C CYS A 422 -10.70 -7.24 3.40
N LEU A 423 -11.53 -8.27 3.25
CA LEU A 423 -11.22 -9.44 2.44
C LEU A 423 -11.12 -9.11 0.94
N CYS A 424 -12.00 -8.25 0.44
CA CYS A 424 -11.95 -7.77 -0.95
C CYS A 424 -10.69 -6.93 -1.23
N THR A 425 -10.32 -6.03 -0.33
CA THR A 425 -9.12 -5.19 -0.50
C THR A 425 -7.82 -5.98 -0.37
N THR A 426 -7.78 -7.01 0.50
CA THR A 426 -6.65 -7.95 0.56
C THR A 426 -6.55 -8.77 -0.73
N THR A 427 -7.65 -9.35 -1.22
CA THR A 427 -7.62 -10.11 -2.48
C THR A 427 -7.28 -9.23 -3.69
N LEU A 428 -7.75 -7.99 -3.76
CA LEU A 428 -7.35 -7.01 -4.78
C LEU A 428 -5.86 -6.68 -4.67
N SER A 429 -5.33 -6.48 -3.47
CA SER A 429 -3.91 -6.25 -3.22
C SER A 429 -3.06 -7.43 -3.71
N ASP A 430 -3.46 -8.65 -3.39
CA ASP A 430 -2.79 -9.88 -3.83
C ASP A 430 -2.83 -10.03 -5.36
N LEU A 431 -3.98 -9.73 -5.98
CA LEU A 431 -4.15 -9.78 -7.44
C LEU A 431 -3.32 -8.72 -8.17
N VAL A 432 -3.28 -7.49 -7.67
CA VAL A 432 -2.43 -6.43 -8.23
C VAL A 432 -0.96 -6.84 -8.12
N THR A 433 -0.56 -7.44 -6.99
CA THR A 433 0.80 -7.95 -6.79
C THR A 433 1.11 -9.10 -7.75
N SER A 434 0.21 -10.06 -7.93
CA SER A 434 0.44 -11.17 -8.88
C SER A 434 0.45 -10.73 -10.34
N CYS A 435 -0.42 -9.79 -10.72
CA CYS A 435 -0.48 -9.28 -12.10
C CYS A 435 0.74 -8.42 -12.46
N THR A 436 1.27 -7.64 -11.50
CA THR A 436 2.49 -6.84 -11.70
C THR A 436 3.76 -7.70 -11.68
N ALA A 437 3.80 -8.77 -10.88
CA ALA A 437 4.89 -9.74 -10.88
C ALA A 437 4.99 -10.53 -12.20
N ASN A 438 3.86 -10.95 -12.78
CA ASN A 438 3.84 -11.64 -14.08
C ASN A 438 4.26 -10.73 -15.26
N ALA A 439 4.16 -9.41 -15.12
CA ALA A 439 4.68 -8.46 -16.11
C ALA A 439 6.21 -8.27 -16.04
N GLN A 440 6.88 -8.83 -15.02
CA GLN A 440 8.34 -8.76 -14.81
C GLN A 440 9.09 -10.03 -15.24
N ALA A 441 8.40 -11.10 -15.64
CA ALA A 441 9.05 -12.31 -16.12
C ALA A 441 9.46 -12.17 -17.60
N PRO A 442 10.76 -12.25 -17.96
CA PRO A 442 11.16 -12.36 -19.36
C PRO A 442 10.67 -13.72 -19.92
N PRO A 443 10.25 -13.80 -21.19
CA PRO A 443 9.92 -15.08 -21.79
C PRO A 443 11.23 -15.83 -22.02
N ALA A 444 11.44 -16.95 -21.34
CA ALA A 444 12.57 -17.82 -21.67
C ALA A 444 12.20 -19.29 -21.47
N GLY A 445 11.77 -19.92 -22.57
CA GLY A 445 12.30 -21.24 -22.89
C GLY A 445 13.71 -21.08 -23.47
N GLY A 446 14.57 -22.06 -23.22
CA GLY A 446 15.83 -22.24 -23.97
C GLY A 446 17.09 -22.21 -23.11
N SER A 447 17.56 -23.41 -22.78
CA SER A 447 18.90 -23.73 -22.28
C SER A 447 20.04 -23.20 -23.17
N GLY A 448 21.15 -22.77 -22.56
CA GLY A 448 22.45 -22.62 -23.23
C GLY A 448 23.30 -21.47 -22.68
N GLY A 449 24.34 -21.78 -21.91
CA GLY A 449 25.18 -20.82 -21.21
C GLY A 449 26.17 -20.02 -22.08
N GLY A 450 26.69 -18.93 -21.49
CA GLY A 450 27.81 -18.15 -22.02
C GLY A 450 27.83 -16.75 -21.40
N GLY A 451 28.77 -16.50 -20.49
CA GLY A 451 28.91 -15.23 -19.78
C GLY A 451 29.44 -14.08 -20.67
N GLY A 452 29.01 -12.86 -20.35
CA GLY A 452 29.52 -11.63 -20.95
C GLY A 452 28.93 -10.40 -20.26
N SER A 453 29.79 -9.66 -19.56
CA SER A 453 29.50 -8.41 -18.85
C SER A 453 29.13 -7.27 -19.83
N GLY A 454 28.15 -6.44 -19.46
CA GLY A 454 27.83 -5.21 -20.18
C GLY A 454 26.60 -4.51 -19.56
N GLY A 455 26.83 -3.40 -18.86
CA GLY A 455 25.78 -2.60 -18.22
C GLY A 455 24.97 -1.73 -19.18
N GLY A 456 23.75 -1.39 -18.76
CA GLY A 456 22.91 -0.36 -19.38
C GLY A 456 21.45 -0.78 -19.56
N GLY A 457 20.57 -0.40 -18.61
CA GLY A 457 19.12 -0.59 -18.77
C GLY A 457 18.30 -0.62 -17.49
N ALA A 458 18.38 0.40 -16.63
CA ALA A 458 17.61 0.49 -15.38
C ALA A 458 16.41 1.48 -15.42
N GLY A 459 15.94 1.86 -16.62
CA GLY A 459 14.94 2.95 -16.78
C GLY A 459 13.47 2.55 -16.78
N SER A 460 13.11 1.31 -17.19
CA SER A 460 11.70 0.92 -17.38
C SER A 460 11.08 0.12 -16.22
N SER A 461 11.89 -0.54 -15.39
CA SER A 461 11.41 -1.35 -14.25
C SER A 461 11.04 -0.52 -13.02
N VAL A 462 11.61 0.69 -12.88
CA VAL A 462 11.36 1.60 -11.74
C VAL A 462 10.00 2.30 -11.86
N SER A 463 9.54 2.63 -13.07
CA SER A 463 8.26 3.32 -13.28
C SER A 463 7.04 2.43 -13.03
N THR A 464 7.11 1.14 -13.39
CA THR A 464 6.05 0.16 -13.12
C THR A 464 6.00 -0.26 -11.65
N ALA A 465 7.14 -0.35 -10.97
CA ALA A 465 7.22 -0.60 -9.53
C ALA A 465 6.72 0.59 -8.68
N PHE A 466 6.98 1.83 -9.10
CA PHE A 466 6.43 3.02 -8.45
C PHE A 466 4.90 3.12 -8.63
N GLY A 467 4.40 2.76 -9.82
CA GLY A 467 2.97 2.66 -10.10
C GLY A 467 2.26 1.62 -9.21
N SER A 468 2.83 0.43 -9.05
CA SER A 468 2.22 -0.62 -8.22
C SER A 468 2.13 -0.26 -6.73
N GLN A 469 3.14 0.45 -6.19
CA GLN A 469 3.11 0.94 -4.81
C GLN A 469 2.00 1.98 -4.58
N LEU A 470 1.83 2.94 -5.50
CA LEU A 470 0.76 3.95 -5.42
C LEU A 470 -0.65 3.32 -5.50
N LEU A 471 -0.79 2.24 -6.28
CA LEU A 471 -2.04 1.49 -6.39
C LEU A 471 -2.39 0.75 -5.09
N LEU A 472 -1.40 0.10 -4.47
CA LEU A 472 -1.57 -0.57 -3.18
C LEU A 472 -1.89 0.42 -2.05
N GLU A 473 -1.27 1.60 -2.07
CA GLU A 473 -1.59 2.69 -1.15
C GLU A 473 -3.04 3.17 -1.32
N THR A 474 -3.51 3.34 -2.55
CA THR A 474 -4.89 3.76 -2.84
C THR A 474 -5.92 2.73 -2.35
N ILE A 475 -5.64 1.43 -2.51
CA ILE A 475 -6.50 0.33 -2.02
C ILE A 475 -6.53 0.33 -0.49
N SER A 476 -5.36 0.49 0.16
CA SER A 476 -5.28 0.57 1.62
C SER A 476 -6.01 1.80 2.16
N ASP A 477 -5.87 2.96 1.51
CA ASP A 477 -6.58 4.20 1.88
C ASP A 477 -8.11 4.06 1.71
N ALA A 478 -8.58 3.39 0.64
CA ALA A 478 -10.00 3.09 0.49
C ALA A 478 -10.53 2.24 1.67
N ARG A 479 -9.78 1.20 2.08
CA ARG A 479 -10.10 0.39 3.26
C ARG A 479 -10.13 1.23 4.54
N SER A 480 -9.09 2.05 4.80
CA SER A 480 -9.01 2.90 5.99
C SER A 480 -10.20 3.86 6.08
N ASN A 481 -10.62 4.45 4.96
CA ASN A 481 -11.75 5.37 4.91
C ASN A 481 -13.08 4.67 5.20
N VAL A 482 -13.31 3.46 4.66
CA VAL A 482 -14.52 2.69 4.96
C VAL A 482 -14.58 2.33 6.44
N ILE A 483 -13.47 1.83 7.01
CA ILE A 483 -13.33 1.52 8.43
C ILE A 483 -13.64 2.77 9.27
N GLY A 484 -13.00 3.91 8.95
CA GLY A 484 -13.19 5.17 9.66
C GLY A 484 -14.63 5.69 9.60
N ILE A 485 -15.31 5.54 8.46
CA ILE A 485 -16.71 6.00 8.28
C ILE A 485 -17.68 5.14 9.09
N VAL A 486 -17.52 3.81 9.06
CA VAL A 486 -18.36 2.88 9.83
C VAL A 486 -18.21 3.16 11.33
N HIS A 487 -16.96 3.23 11.83
CA HIS A 487 -16.69 3.56 13.23
C HIS A 487 -17.18 4.95 13.61
N SER A 488 -17.01 5.96 12.75
CA SER A 488 -17.54 7.32 12.99
C SER A 488 -19.07 7.34 13.06
N ARG A 489 -19.76 6.49 12.29
CA ARG A 489 -21.22 6.41 12.32
C ARG A 489 -21.72 5.76 13.59
N ILE A 490 -21.09 4.67 14.01
CA ILE A 490 -21.35 4.00 15.29
C ILE A 490 -21.07 4.95 16.46
N MET A 491 -19.93 5.62 16.45
CA MET A 491 -19.56 6.64 17.43
C MET A 491 -20.67 7.70 17.59
N ARG A 492 -21.17 8.24 16.47
CA ARG A 492 -22.28 9.22 16.50
C ARG A 492 -23.57 8.63 17.09
N LEU A 493 -23.85 7.34 16.92
CA LEU A 493 -25.01 6.70 17.56
C LEU A 493 -24.88 6.71 19.09
N PHE A 494 -23.69 6.43 19.62
CA PHE A 494 -23.41 6.54 21.04
C PHE A 494 -23.45 7.99 21.55
N ASP A 495 -22.87 8.93 20.80
CA ASP A 495 -22.84 10.36 21.17
C ASP A 495 -24.25 10.94 21.30
N VAL A 496 -25.15 10.60 20.36
CA VAL A 496 -26.55 11.06 20.36
C VAL A 496 -27.27 10.65 21.63
N ARG A 497 -26.93 9.51 22.21
CA ARG A 497 -27.59 8.93 23.39
C ARG A 497 -26.75 9.05 24.67
N SER A 498 -25.59 9.71 24.62
CA SER A 498 -24.66 9.92 25.75
C SER A 498 -25.35 10.33 27.06
N ALA A 499 -26.20 11.37 27.01
CA ALA A 499 -26.92 11.86 28.19
C ALA A 499 -27.88 10.84 28.81
N LYS A 500 -28.50 9.97 28.00
CA LYS A 500 -29.34 8.86 28.50
C LYS A 500 -28.48 7.74 29.08
N HIS A 501 -27.37 7.42 28.43
CA HIS A 501 -26.43 6.41 28.89
C HIS A 501 -25.88 6.74 30.29
N ASP A 502 -25.58 8.01 30.57
CA ASP A 502 -25.11 8.47 31.89
C ASP A 502 -26.14 8.24 33.03
N THR A 503 -27.42 8.07 32.68
CA THR A 503 -28.51 7.88 33.66
C THR A 503 -28.95 6.44 33.86
N LEU A 504 -28.41 5.49 33.07
CA LEU A 504 -28.78 4.09 33.14
C LEU A 504 -28.45 3.45 34.49
N ARG A 505 -29.07 2.29 34.77
CA ARG A 505 -28.63 1.42 35.86
C ARG A 505 -27.25 0.82 35.51
N PHE A 506 -26.48 0.47 36.52
CA PHE A 506 -25.17 -0.14 36.32
C PHE A 506 -25.21 -1.40 35.44
N ASP A 507 -26.07 -2.37 35.78
CA ASP A 507 -26.14 -3.66 35.08
C ASP A 507 -26.54 -3.49 33.59
N ASP A 508 -27.45 -2.56 33.33
CA ASP A 508 -27.92 -2.15 32.01
C ASP A 508 -26.82 -1.48 31.16
N PHE A 509 -26.07 -0.55 31.77
CA PHE A 509 -24.94 0.11 31.12
C PHE A 509 -23.85 -0.89 30.77
N VAL A 510 -23.58 -1.81 31.69
CA VAL A 510 -22.68 -2.94 31.55
C VAL A 510 -23.05 -3.80 30.33
N GLN A 511 -24.33 -4.18 30.20
CA GLN A 511 -24.80 -4.96 29.06
C GLN A 511 -24.58 -4.22 27.71
N LEU A 512 -24.83 -2.91 27.68
CA LEU A 512 -24.59 -2.09 26.48
C LEU A 512 -23.10 -2.01 26.12
N MET A 513 -22.25 -1.71 27.09
CA MET A 513 -20.81 -1.63 26.84
C MET A 513 -20.25 -3.00 26.45
N SER A 514 -20.81 -4.10 26.96
CA SER A 514 -20.46 -5.46 26.54
C SER A 514 -20.65 -5.67 25.04
N ALA A 515 -21.83 -5.35 24.53
CA ALA A 515 -22.12 -5.50 23.11
C ALA A 515 -21.17 -4.64 22.27
N ALA A 516 -20.89 -3.42 22.71
CA ALA A 516 -20.01 -2.48 22.02
C ALA A 516 -18.55 -2.97 21.96
N PHE A 517 -17.98 -3.36 23.10
CA PHE A 517 -16.60 -3.86 23.15
C PHE A 517 -16.47 -5.25 22.52
N GLY A 518 -17.51 -6.10 22.59
CA GLY A 518 -17.57 -7.36 21.86
C GLY A 518 -17.52 -7.16 20.34
N PHE A 519 -18.20 -6.11 19.83
CA PHE A 519 -18.07 -5.71 18.43
C PHE A 519 -16.65 -5.21 18.10
N VAL A 520 -16.04 -4.38 18.97
CA VAL A 520 -14.65 -3.92 18.79
C VAL A 520 -13.69 -5.12 18.73
N GLN A 521 -13.81 -6.10 19.63
CA GLN A 521 -12.99 -7.30 19.63
C GLN A 521 -13.18 -8.14 18.37
N LYS A 522 -14.43 -8.33 17.90
CA LYS A 522 -14.70 -8.97 16.61
C LYS A 522 -14.02 -8.22 15.46
N CYS A 523 -14.03 -6.89 15.49
CA CYS A 523 -13.38 -6.09 14.46
C CYS A 523 -11.85 -6.18 14.53
N ASP A 524 -11.26 -6.24 15.73
CA ASP A 524 -9.80 -6.37 15.89
C ASP A 524 -9.27 -7.68 15.30
N THR A 525 -10.02 -8.79 15.38
CA THR A 525 -9.59 -10.05 14.73
C THR A 525 -9.52 -9.92 13.20
N VAL A 526 -10.43 -9.14 12.61
CA VAL A 526 -10.41 -8.83 11.17
C VAL A 526 -9.26 -7.87 10.84
N TYR A 527 -9.01 -6.88 11.70
CA TYR A 527 -8.00 -5.85 11.44
C TYR A 527 -6.56 -6.28 11.72
N ASN A 528 -6.32 -7.26 12.60
CA ASN A 528 -4.98 -7.77 12.89
C ASN A 528 -4.25 -8.23 11.61
N ASN A 529 -4.98 -8.74 10.63
CA ASN A 529 -4.42 -9.13 9.32
C ASN A 529 -4.11 -7.94 8.41
N THR A 530 -4.51 -6.73 8.79
CA THR A 530 -4.49 -5.50 7.94
C THR A 530 -3.78 -4.29 8.58
N GLY A 531 -3.29 -4.43 9.82
CA GLY A 531 -2.51 -3.40 10.53
C GLY A 531 -3.28 -2.15 10.99
N HIS A 532 -4.62 -2.17 10.98
CA HIS A 532 -5.45 -1.03 11.40
C HIS A 532 -5.80 -1.11 12.90
N SER A 533 -5.80 0.03 13.58
CA SER A 533 -6.18 0.12 15.00
C SER A 533 -7.49 0.89 15.18
N ILE A 534 -8.43 0.33 15.96
CA ILE A 534 -9.73 0.93 16.27
C ILE A 534 -9.58 1.98 17.36
N THR A 535 -9.00 3.14 17.05
CA THR A 535 -8.74 4.16 18.07
C THR A 535 -9.98 5.01 18.39
N THR A 536 -10.75 5.41 17.38
CA THR A 536 -11.84 6.40 17.52
C THR A 536 -13.07 5.88 18.27
N LEU A 537 -13.55 4.69 17.91
CA LEU A 537 -14.68 4.06 18.60
C LEU A 537 -14.28 3.69 20.03
N HIS A 538 -13.11 3.07 20.20
CA HIS A 538 -12.59 2.67 21.49
C HIS A 538 -12.41 3.86 22.44
N SER A 539 -11.85 4.99 21.97
CA SER A 539 -11.71 6.20 22.79
C SER A 539 -13.06 6.78 23.22
N THR A 540 -14.08 6.70 22.35
CA THR A 540 -15.42 7.18 22.65
C THR A 540 -16.12 6.30 23.69
N LEU A 541 -15.99 4.97 23.56
CA LEU A 541 -16.51 4.02 24.54
C LEU A 541 -15.87 4.23 25.92
N ILE A 542 -14.55 4.44 25.98
CA ILE A 542 -13.86 4.78 27.24
C ILE A 542 -14.38 6.10 27.80
N ALA A 543 -14.49 7.15 26.98
CA ALA A 543 -14.98 8.45 27.42
C ALA A 543 -16.40 8.37 28.00
N GLN A 544 -17.25 7.56 27.37
CA GLN A 544 -18.61 7.31 27.84
C GLN A 544 -18.64 6.52 29.16
N SER A 545 -17.81 5.49 29.32
CA SER A 545 -17.66 4.79 30.62
C SER A 545 -17.20 5.71 31.73
N LYS A 546 -16.29 6.65 31.43
CA LYS A 546 -15.87 7.69 32.39
C LYS A 546 -17.02 8.64 32.73
N SER A 547 -17.77 9.14 31.74
CA SER A 547 -18.92 10.03 31.96
C SER A 547 -19.98 9.38 32.84
N PHE A 548 -20.35 8.14 32.52
CA PHE A 548 -21.29 7.34 33.30
C PHE A 548 -20.83 7.18 34.75
N PHE A 549 -19.57 6.77 34.94
CA PHE A 549 -19.02 6.59 36.29
C PHE A 549 -18.96 7.91 37.07
N LEU A 550 -18.59 9.03 36.44
CA LEU A 550 -18.59 10.34 37.10
C LEU A 550 -19.99 10.75 37.55
N ARG A 551 -21.02 10.49 36.75
CA ARG A 551 -22.43 10.72 37.12
C ARG A 551 -22.83 9.86 38.32
N GLN A 552 -22.41 8.60 38.34
CA GLN A 552 -22.69 7.69 39.45
C GLN A 552 -21.95 8.09 40.73
N HIS A 553 -20.69 8.53 40.60
CA HIS A 553 -19.90 9.08 41.70
C HIS A 553 -20.56 10.34 42.28
N GLU A 554 -21.06 11.25 41.44
CA GLU A 554 -21.80 12.44 41.88
C GLU A 554 -23.03 12.07 42.72
N LYS A 555 -23.81 11.06 42.28
CA LYS A 555 -24.93 10.52 43.06
C LYS A 555 -24.46 9.92 44.40
N HIS A 556 -23.36 9.18 44.41
CA HIS A 556 -22.80 8.58 45.63
C HIS A 556 -22.32 9.66 46.62
N VAL A 557 -21.65 10.70 46.13
CA VAL A 557 -21.22 11.87 46.90
C VAL A 557 -22.40 12.61 47.51
N GLN A 558 -23.44 12.88 46.74
CA GLN A 558 -24.67 13.54 47.22
C GLN A 558 -25.39 12.68 48.27
N LYS A 559 -25.54 11.37 48.03
CA LYS A 559 -26.18 10.43 48.95
C LYS A 559 -25.41 10.35 50.27
N LEU A 560 -24.09 10.18 50.22
CA LEU A 560 -23.24 10.12 51.40
C LEU A 560 -23.28 11.44 52.18
N GLY A 561 -23.16 12.59 51.50
CA GLY A 561 -23.21 13.91 52.12
C GLY A 561 -24.53 14.19 52.83
N SER A 562 -25.66 13.83 52.20
CA SER A 562 -27.00 14.00 52.79
C SER A 562 -27.16 13.17 54.06
N ILE A 563 -26.84 11.87 54.01
CA ILE A 563 -27.00 10.99 55.18
C ILE A 563 -26.04 11.39 56.30
N LEU A 564 -24.79 11.72 55.97
CA LEU A 564 -23.81 12.15 56.95
C LEU A 564 -24.22 13.46 57.64
N SER A 565 -24.86 14.39 56.93
CA SER A 565 -25.37 15.64 57.54
C SER A 565 -26.52 15.44 58.53
N GLN A 566 -27.27 14.34 58.39
CA GLN A 566 -28.39 13.94 59.25
C GLN A 566 -27.97 12.96 60.37
N GLU A 567 -26.69 12.55 60.37
CA GLU A 567 -26.15 11.57 61.29
C GLU A 567 -26.31 12.03 62.75
N GLN A 568 -26.97 11.20 63.55
CA GLN A 568 -27.22 11.49 64.97
C GLN A 568 -26.07 11.04 65.89
N TRP A 569 -25.01 10.46 65.32
CA TRP A 569 -23.85 9.92 66.04
C TRP A 569 -24.24 9.02 67.21
N LYS A 570 -25.21 8.14 66.94
CA LYS A 570 -25.66 7.09 67.86
C LYS A 570 -25.01 5.78 67.48
N HIS A 571 -24.61 5.01 68.49
CA HIS A 571 -24.03 3.70 68.30
C HIS A 571 -25.14 2.72 67.91
N GLU A 572 -25.00 2.11 66.75
CA GLU A 572 -25.92 1.08 66.28
C GLU A 572 -25.62 -0.24 66.99
N LYS A 573 -26.62 -0.76 67.72
CA LYS A 573 -26.48 -1.95 68.56
C LYS A 573 -26.78 -3.25 67.81
N GLU A 574 -27.41 -3.16 66.64
CA GLU A 574 -27.81 -4.30 65.82
C GLU A 574 -27.10 -4.20 64.46
N VAL A 575 -25.92 -4.80 64.37
CA VAL A 575 -25.21 -4.94 63.10
C VAL A 575 -25.80 -6.15 62.37
N GLN A 576 -26.45 -5.91 61.22
CA GLN A 576 -26.90 -7.02 60.37
C GLN A 576 -25.69 -7.75 59.80
N THR A 577 -25.75 -9.08 59.78
CA THR A 577 -24.68 -9.97 59.29
C THR A 577 -24.27 -9.65 57.85
N THR A 578 -25.18 -9.11 57.03
CA THR A 578 -24.96 -8.67 55.65
C THR A 578 -23.83 -7.65 55.53
N PHE A 579 -23.74 -6.67 56.42
CA PHE A 579 -22.68 -5.67 56.40
C PHE A 579 -21.33 -6.25 56.82
N GLN A 580 -21.34 -7.21 57.76
CA GLN A 580 -20.12 -7.92 58.13
C GLN A 580 -19.61 -8.76 56.94
N THR A 581 -20.49 -9.41 56.18
CA THR A 581 -20.13 -10.12 54.95
C THR A 581 -19.54 -9.19 53.90
N LEU A 582 -20.11 -7.99 53.70
CA LEU A 582 -19.55 -7.00 52.76
C LEU A 582 -18.15 -6.52 53.19
N VAL A 583 -17.94 -6.27 54.48
CA VAL A 583 -16.61 -5.91 55.00
C VAL A 583 -15.64 -7.06 54.81
N SER A 584 -16.03 -8.30 55.13
CA SER A 584 -15.20 -9.49 54.89
C SER A 584 -14.82 -9.62 53.42
N GLN A 585 -15.76 -9.43 52.48
CA GLN A 585 -15.48 -9.44 51.03
C GLN A 585 -14.48 -8.37 50.59
N LEU A 586 -14.54 -7.17 51.20
CA LEU A 586 -13.59 -6.09 50.92
C LEU A 586 -12.20 -6.36 51.52
N THR A 587 -12.11 -7.17 52.59
CA THR A 587 -10.85 -7.51 53.27
C THR A 587 -10.23 -8.83 52.82
N ASP A 588 -11.03 -9.76 52.32
CA ASP A 588 -10.57 -11.07 51.86
C ASP A 588 -9.79 -10.89 50.56
N ILE A 589 -8.47 -10.95 50.68
CA ILE A 589 -7.53 -10.99 49.56
C ILE A 589 -7.33 -12.47 49.22
N THR A 590 -8.21 -13.06 48.42
CA THR A 590 -7.90 -14.38 47.86
C THR A 590 -6.96 -14.18 46.67
N ALA A 591 -5.82 -14.87 46.69
CA ALA A 591 -4.88 -14.87 45.57
C ALA A 591 -5.54 -15.38 44.28
N ASP A 592 -6.56 -16.24 44.42
CA ASP A 592 -7.31 -16.84 43.32
C ASP A 592 -8.28 -15.85 42.63
N ASP A 593 -8.96 -14.95 43.37
CA ASP A 593 -9.83 -13.93 42.75
C ASP A 593 -9.02 -12.88 41.98
N VAL A 594 -7.88 -12.51 42.53
CA VAL A 594 -6.93 -11.58 41.90
C VAL A 594 -6.26 -12.22 40.67
N ALA A 595 -5.86 -13.49 40.76
CA ALA A 595 -5.31 -14.24 39.64
C ALA A 595 -6.35 -14.48 38.53
N ALA A 596 -7.61 -14.76 38.89
CA ALA A 596 -8.71 -14.86 37.94
C ALA A 596 -8.98 -13.52 37.25
N ALA A 597 -9.01 -12.40 37.99
CA ALA A 597 -9.17 -11.05 37.42
C ALA A 597 -7.99 -10.65 36.52
N LEU A 598 -6.76 -11.07 36.86
CA LEU A 598 -5.56 -10.84 36.06
C LEU A 598 -5.49 -11.69 34.80
N LYS A 599 -5.80 -12.99 34.87
CA LYS A 599 -5.87 -13.89 33.71
C LYS A 599 -6.90 -13.40 32.69
N ARG A 600 -8.06 -12.96 33.20
CA ARG A 600 -9.12 -12.31 32.44
C ARG A 600 -8.71 -11.00 31.75
N ARG A 601 -7.69 -10.28 32.26
CA ARG A 601 -7.13 -9.06 31.66
C ARG A 601 -6.12 -9.35 30.55
N VAL A 602 -5.43 -10.50 30.62
CA VAL A 602 -4.44 -10.95 29.63
C VAL A 602 -5.13 -11.55 28.40
N ASP A 603 -6.23 -12.28 28.59
CA ASP A 603 -6.95 -12.93 27.48
C ASP A 603 -7.78 -11.93 26.65
N ASN A 604 -8.20 -10.79 27.23
CA ASN A 604 -9.03 -9.77 26.58
C ASN A 604 -8.32 -8.42 26.61
N ASN A 605 -7.41 -8.17 25.66
CA ASN A 605 -6.91 -6.82 25.40
C ASN A 605 -8.11 -5.85 25.23
N GLN A 606 -8.36 -5.04 26.26
CA GLN A 606 -9.28 -3.90 26.31
C GLN A 606 -10.81 -4.15 26.37
N ALA A 607 -11.30 -5.40 26.41
CA ALA A 607 -12.74 -5.65 26.56
C ALA A 607 -13.16 -5.83 28.04
N PRO A 608 -14.23 -5.18 28.52
CA PRO A 608 -14.86 -5.51 29.80
C PRO A 608 -15.44 -6.93 29.78
N LEU A 609 -15.33 -7.62 30.92
CA LEU A 609 -15.86 -8.96 31.10
C LEU A 609 -17.34 -8.89 31.46
N PHE A 610 -18.17 -9.42 30.56
CA PHE A 610 -19.61 -9.49 30.77
C PHE A 610 -20.20 -10.88 30.50
N LYS A 611 -19.35 -11.90 30.33
CA LYS A 611 -19.76 -13.31 30.19
C LYS A 611 -19.32 -14.10 31.41
N HIS A 612 -20.06 -13.96 32.51
CA HIS A 612 -20.44 -15.03 33.44
C HIS A 612 -21.17 -14.42 34.64
N SER A 613 -22.47 -14.19 34.48
CA SER A 613 -23.39 -14.21 35.62
C SER A 613 -24.85 -14.51 35.22
N LEU A 614 -25.11 -14.96 33.99
CA LEU A 614 -26.47 -15.14 33.45
C LEU A 614 -26.81 -16.57 33.03
N GLU A 615 -25.98 -17.56 33.32
CA GLU A 615 -26.33 -18.98 33.12
C GLU A 615 -26.21 -19.72 34.45
N MET A 616 -27.26 -19.60 35.25
CA MET A 616 -27.67 -20.63 36.21
C MET A 616 -29.18 -20.81 36.01
N ASP A 617 -29.60 -22.07 35.95
CA ASP A 617 -30.78 -22.57 35.24
C ASP A 617 -32.09 -21.82 35.48
N ALA A 618 -32.83 -21.66 34.37
CA ALA A 618 -34.19 -21.17 34.34
C ALA A 618 -35.17 -22.24 34.87
N ALA A 619 -35.27 -22.35 36.19
CA ALA A 619 -36.45 -22.88 36.88
C ALA A 619 -36.50 -22.27 38.30
N ASP A 620 -37.64 -21.66 38.63
CA ASP A 620 -38.02 -21.07 39.93
C ASP A 620 -37.31 -19.78 40.40
N ILE A 621 -37.89 -18.62 40.03
CA ILE A 621 -37.79 -17.38 40.84
C ILE A 621 -39.13 -16.63 40.83
N THR A 622 -39.90 -16.81 41.90
CA THR A 622 -40.73 -15.77 42.55
C THR A 622 -39.80 -14.76 43.26
N PRO A 623 -40.18 -13.49 43.43
CA PRO A 623 -39.26 -12.46 43.89
C PRO A 623 -39.07 -12.53 45.41
N SER A 624 -37.94 -13.07 45.87
CA SER A 624 -37.41 -12.89 47.22
C SER A 624 -35.92 -13.25 47.22
N PRO A 625 -35.00 -12.41 47.71
CA PRO A 625 -33.59 -12.76 47.80
C PRO A 625 -33.38 -13.68 49.01
N GLN A 626 -33.37 -15.00 48.78
CA GLN A 626 -32.83 -15.96 49.74
C GLN A 626 -31.32 -16.06 49.54
N PHE A 627 -30.58 -15.33 50.37
CA PHE A 627 -29.15 -15.56 50.59
C PHE A 627 -28.98 -16.73 51.56
N LEU A 628 -28.01 -17.61 51.26
CA LEU A 628 -27.56 -18.70 52.12
C LEU A 628 -27.36 -18.20 53.56
N GLN A 629 -28.10 -18.78 54.50
CA GLN A 629 -27.93 -18.54 55.94
C GLN A 629 -26.61 -19.15 56.42
N PRO A 630 -25.73 -18.39 57.09
CA PRO A 630 -24.78 -18.97 58.03
C PRO A 630 -25.58 -19.38 59.28
N GLN A 631 -25.56 -20.67 59.61
CA GLN A 631 -26.02 -21.17 60.90
C GLN A 631 -25.13 -20.59 62.02
N ASP A 632 -25.80 -20.10 63.08
CA ASP A 632 -25.26 -19.74 64.40
C ASP A 632 -24.20 -18.61 64.48
N ALA A 633 -24.62 -17.36 64.30
CA ALA A 633 -23.89 -16.21 64.85
C ALA A 633 -24.86 -15.18 65.42
N GLN A 634 -24.77 -14.91 66.73
CA GLN A 634 -25.55 -13.84 67.38
C GLN A 634 -25.19 -12.47 66.78
N PRO A 635 -26.16 -11.54 66.66
CA PRO A 635 -25.89 -10.17 66.22
C PRO A 635 -24.88 -9.54 67.18
N THR A 636 -23.69 -9.25 66.65
CA THR A 636 -22.61 -8.62 67.42
C THR A 636 -22.82 -7.11 67.39
N SER A 637 -22.57 -6.44 68.51
CA SER A 637 -22.73 -4.99 68.63
C SER A 637 -21.61 -4.19 67.94
N LEU A 638 -20.62 -4.85 67.34
CA LEU A 638 -19.42 -4.24 66.78
C LEU A 638 -19.18 -4.73 65.35
N LEU A 639 -18.77 -3.81 64.47
CA LEU A 639 -18.37 -4.14 63.10
C LEU A 639 -16.87 -4.51 63.09
N CYS A 640 -16.53 -5.69 62.61
CA CYS A 640 -15.18 -6.23 62.72
C CYS A 640 -14.37 -6.08 61.43
N VAL A 641 -13.15 -5.57 61.53
CA VAL A 641 -12.14 -5.54 60.45
C VAL A 641 -10.88 -6.23 60.96
N ALA A 642 -10.43 -7.30 60.30
CA ALA A 642 -9.22 -8.05 60.67
C ALA A 642 -9.12 -8.37 62.18
N ASN A 643 -10.17 -8.97 62.74
CA ASN A 643 -10.34 -9.31 64.16
C ASN A 643 -10.37 -8.13 65.15
N LYS A 644 -10.53 -6.88 64.68
CA LYS A 644 -10.77 -5.70 65.54
C LYS A 644 -12.21 -5.21 65.38
N GLY A 645 -12.96 -5.18 66.48
CA GLY A 645 -14.34 -4.69 66.51
C GLY A 645 -14.41 -3.18 66.75
N TYR A 646 -15.19 -2.48 65.92
CA TYR A 646 -15.39 -1.04 66.00
C TYR A 646 -16.86 -0.71 66.27
N PRO A 647 -17.17 0.18 67.24
CA PRO A 647 -18.49 0.75 67.36
C PRO A 647 -18.68 1.81 66.27
N VAL A 648 -19.72 1.64 65.45
CA VAL A 648 -19.97 2.49 64.28
C VAL A 648 -21.36 3.13 64.34
N GLY A 649 -21.52 4.22 63.58
CA GLY A 649 -22.81 4.86 63.31
C GLY A 649 -23.35 4.49 61.92
N ALA A 650 -24.60 4.88 61.66
CA ALA A 650 -25.35 4.56 60.44
C ALA A 650 -24.62 4.95 59.15
N SER A 651 -23.91 6.07 59.18
CA SER A 651 -23.13 6.57 58.04
C SER A 651 -22.06 5.60 57.55
N VAL A 652 -21.48 4.78 58.42
CA VAL A 652 -20.45 3.78 58.04
C VAL A 652 -21.05 2.64 57.24
N PHE A 653 -22.28 2.21 57.55
CA PHE A 653 -22.96 1.15 56.79
C PHE A 653 -23.22 1.57 55.35
N LEU A 654 -23.65 2.81 55.14
CA LEU A 654 -23.77 3.37 53.80
C LEU A 654 -22.40 3.47 53.13
N LEU A 655 -21.37 3.93 53.82
CA LEU A 655 -20.02 4.01 53.26
C LEU A 655 -19.53 2.64 52.78
N VAL A 656 -19.71 1.58 53.57
CA VAL A 656 -19.34 0.20 53.19
C VAL A 656 -20.10 -0.27 51.96
N GLN A 657 -21.42 -0.01 51.87
CA GLN A 657 -22.21 -0.32 50.67
C GLN A 657 -21.67 0.40 49.43
N LEU A 658 -21.40 1.70 49.56
CA LEU A 658 -20.84 2.48 48.46
C LEU A 658 -19.46 1.92 48.06
N LEU A 659 -18.57 1.60 49.00
CA LEU A 659 -17.27 1.00 48.72
C LEU A 659 -17.38 -0.35 48.00
N ALA A 660 -18.37 -1.18 48.36
CA ALA A 660 -18.66 -2.42 47.64
C ALA A 660 -19.13 -2.16 46.19
N ASP A 661 -19.91 -1.11 45.95
CA ASP A 661 -20.27 -0.70 44.59
C ASP A 661 -19.03 -0.28 43.77
N TYR A 662 -18.11 0.49 44.36
CA TYR A 662 -16.84 0.83 43.68
C TYR A 662 -15.97 -0.41 43.42
N ASP A 663 -15.94 -1.37 44.35
CA ASP A 663 -15.26 -2.65 44.14
C ASP A 663 -15.82 -3.35 42.89
N LYS A 664 -17.16 -3.49 42.81
CA LYS A 664 -17.86 -4.02 41.63
C LYS A 664 -17.48 -3.27 40.35
N TYR A 665 -17.40 -1.93 40.39
CA TYR A 665 -17.03 -1.11 39.22
C TYR A 665 -15.59 -1.35 38.76
N ILE A 666 -14.63 -1.50 39.68
CA ILE A 666 -13.21 -1.75 39.36
C ILE A 666 -13.05 -3.09 38.65
N PHE A 667 -13.70 -4.15 39.14
CA PHE A 667 -13.61 -5.48 38.53
C PHE A 667 -14.34 -5.57 37.17
N THR A 668 -15.42 -4.80 37.01
CA THR A 668 -16.21 -4.81 35.78
C THR A 668 -15.56 -3.95 34.67
N MET A 669 -14.98 -2.81 35.03
CA MET A 669 -14.37 -1.85 34.09
C MET A 669 -12.89 -1.58 34.42
N PRO A 670 -12.00 -2.57 34.29
CA PRO A 670 -10.61 -2.46 34.71
C PRO A 670 -9.78 -1.44 33.90
N PHE A 671 -10.25 -1.06 32.70
CA PHE A 671 -9.61 -0.05 31.85
C PHE A 671 -9.73 1.38 32.39
N ILE A 672 -10.68 1.66 33.28
CA ILE A 672 -10.82 2.94 34.01
C ILE A 672 -10.53 2.80 35.51
N ALA A 673 -9.95 1.68 35.96
CA ALA A 673 -9.74 1.38 37.38
C ALA A 673 -9.01 2.49 38.15
N VAL A 674 -7.99 3.12 37.55
CA VAL A 674 -7.24 4.22 38.20
C VAL A 674 -8.15 5.40 38.51
N ASP A 675 -9.00 5.79 37.56
CA ASP A 675 -9.95 6.90 37.74
C ASP A 675 -10.99 6.54 38.80
N ILE A 676 -11.46 5.28 38.82
CA ILE A 676 -12.40 4.78 39.82
C ILE A 676 -11.79 4.82 41.23
N ILE A 677 -10.55 4.34 41.39
CA ILE A 677 -9.85 4.31 42.68
C ILE A 677 -9.58 5.73 43.19
N GLN A 678 -9.20 6.67 42.32
CA GLN A 678 -9.05 8.08 42.71
C GLN A 678 -10.36 8.62 43.30
N ARG A 679 -11.49 8.39 42.63
CA ARG A 679 -12.81 8.83 43.10
C ARG A 679 -13.29 8.10 44.35
N LEU A 680 -12.91 6.84 44.53
CA LEU A 680 -13.12 6.11 45.79
C LEU A 680 -12.37 6.80 46.94
N ILE A 681 -11.11 7.18 46.73
CA ILE A 681 -10.33 7.90 47.74
C ILE A 681 -10.94 9.29 47.99
N ASP A 682 -11.43 9.98 46.96
CA ASP A 682 -12.14 11.26 47.13
C ASP A 682 -13.41 11.10 47.98
N LEU A 683 -14.14 9.99 47.84
CA LEU A 683 -15.29 9.66 48.69
C LEU A 683 -14.87 9.41 50.16
N LEU A 684 -13.76 8.71 50.38
CA LEU A 684 -13.22 8.49 51.73
C LEU A 684 -12.76 9.81 52.37
N LYS A 685 -12.13 10.71 51.59
CA LYS A 685 -11.75 12.06 52.03
C LYS A 685 -12.95 12.93 52.33
N LEU A 686 -14.02 12.80 51.54
CA LEU A 686 -15.29 13.47 51.81
C LEU A 686 -15.83 13.01 53.17
N TYR A 687 -15.85 11.71 53.45
CA TYR A 687 -16.30 11.19 54.74
C TYR A 687 -15.48 11.76 55.91
N ASP A 688 -14.15 11.76 55.80
CA ASP A 688 -13.24 12.27 56.82
C ASP A 688 -13.40 13.77 57.08
N SER A 689 -13.38 14.58 56.02
CA SER A 689 -13.55 16.04 56.11
C SER A 689 -14.93 16.44 56.63
N GLN A 690 -16.00 15.75 56.21
CA GLN A 690 -17.36 16.02 56.68
C GLN A 690 -17.55 15.61 58.13
N THR A 691 -16.99 14.48 58.57
CA THR A 691 -16.99 14.05 59.97
C THR A 691 -16.31 15.10 60.86
N SER A 692 -15.15 15.60 60.42
CA SER A 692 -14.42 16.67 61.11
C SER A 692 -15.24 17.97 61.17
N ARG A 693 -15.85 18.39 60.06
CA ARG A 693 -16.70 19.59 59.98
C ARG A 693 -17.93 19.51 60.89
N LEU A 694 -18.61 18.38 60.90
CA LEU A 694 -19.83 18.15 61.68
C LEU A 694 -19.56 18.17 63.18
N ILE A 695 -18.45 17.59 63.62
CA ILE A 695 -18.19 17.38 65.05
C ILE A 695 -17.21 18.40 65.61
N LEU A 696 -16.03 18.57 65.01
CA LEU A 696 -15.05 19.57 65.48
C LEU A 696 -15.52 20.99 65.16
N GLY A 697 -16.10 21.18 63.97
CA GLY A 697 -16.68 22.47 63.54
C GLY A 697 -18.09 22.75 64.10
N ALA A 698 -18.61 21.86 64.93
CA ALA A 698 -19.94 21.93 65.55
C ALA A 698 -21.15 22.06 64.60
N ALA A 699 -20.97 21.83 63.29
CA ALA A 699 -22.03 21.95 62.30
C ALA A 699 -23.18 20.94 62.50
N ALA A 700 -22.93 19.83 63.20
CA ALA A 700 -23.97 18.84 63.53
C ALA A 700 -25.09 19.39 64.44
N ILE A 701 -24.83 20.48 65.17
CA ILE A 701 -25.87 21.14 65.98
C ILE A 701 -26.95 21.73 65.07
N GLU A 702 -26.54 22.35 63.98
CA GLU A 702 -27.43 22.99 63.01
C GLU A 702 -28.03 21.98 62.02
N THR A 703 -27.22 21.04 61.50
CA THR A 703 -27.65 20.14 60.41
C THR A 703 -28.35 18.88 60.90
N ALA A 704 -27.87 18.27 61.99
CA ALA A 704 -28.41 17.04 62.55
C ALA A 704 -29.37 17.31 63.73
N GLY A 705 -29.50 18.56 64.20
CA GLY A 705 -30.37 18.92 65.32
C GLY A 705 -29.88 18.40 66.68
N LEU A 706 -28.58 18.14 66.82
CA LEU A 706 -27.98 17.74 68.09
C LEU A 706 -27.98 18.92 69.07
N LYS A 707 -28.54 18.75 70.27
CA LYS A 707 -28.58 19.81 71.29
C LYS A 707 -27.19 20.25 71.75
N THR A 708 -26.27 19.30 71.95
CA THR A 708 -24.88 19.56 72.34
C THR A 708 -23.98 18.44 71.83
N ILE A 709 -22.74 18.78 71.49
CA ILE A 709 -21.71 17.80 71.12
C ILE A 709 -20.99 17.36 72.39
N THR A 710 -21.22 16.12 72.80
CA THR A 710 -20.62 15.53 74.00
C THR A 710 -19.39 14.72 73.64
N THR A 711 -18.60 14.36 74.66
CA THR A 711 -17.42 13.48 74.50
C THR A 711 -17.76 12.10 73.94
N TYR A 712 -19.02 11.67 74.10
CA TYR A 712 -19.57 10.50 73.43
C TYR A 712 -19.54 10.61 71.90
N HIS A 713 -20.03 11.72 71.33
CA HIS A 713 -20.05 11.90 69.86
C HIS A 713 -18.63 11.97 69.29
N LEU A 714 -17.68 12.61 70.01
CA LEU A 714 -16.26 12.61 69.64
C LEU A 714 -15.67 11.20 69.62
N ALA A 715 -15.96 10.41 70.67
CA ALA A 715 -15.48 9.03 70.76
C ALA A 715 -15.95 8.16 69.60
N LEU A 716 -17.25 8.23 69.27
CA LEU A 716 -17.82 7.45 68.17
C LEU A 716 -17.21 7.86 66.81
N ALA A 717 -16.99 9.15 66.59
CA ALA A 717 -16.39 9.64 65.36
C ALA A 717 -14.94 9.19 65.18
N ILE A 718 -14.16 9.22 66.25
CA ILE A 718 -12.79 8.68 66.25
C ILE A 718 -12.82 7.18 65.88
N GLN A 719 -13.81 6.43 66.38
CA GLN A 719 -13.95 5.01 66.04
C GLN A 719 -14.35 4.79 64.58
N CYS A 720 -15.28 5.59 64.04
CA CYS A 720 -15.65 5.56 62.62
C CYS A 720 -14.45 5.88 61.71
N LEU A 721 -13.66 6.92 62.03
CA LEU A 721 -12.43 7.24 61.30
C LEU A 721 -11.35 6.18 61.47
N SER A 722 -11.28 5.53 62.64
CA SER A 722 -10.36 4.41 62.88
C SER A 722 -10.73 3.18 62.06
N PHE A 723 -12.03 2.89 61.93
CA PHE A 723 -12.52 1.85 61.03
C PHE A 723 -12.09 2.14 59.58
N VAL A 724 -12.33 3.36 59.08
CA VAL A 724 -11.93 3.77 57.72
C VAL A 724 -10.42 3.66 57.51
N ARG A 725 -9.62 4.09 58.49
CA ARG A 725 -8.14 3.96 58.46
C ARG A 725 -7.69 2.49 58.43
N THR A 726 -8.36 1.61 59.17
CA THR A 726 -8.02 0.18 59.18
C THR A 726 -8.45 -0.51 57.89
N LEU A 727 -9.55 -0.09 57.27
CA LEU A 727 -10.06 -0.66 56.01
C LEU A 727 -9.21 -0.26 54.79
N ALA A 728 -8.75 0.99 54.71
CA ALA A 728 -8.06 1.53 53.53
C ALA A 728 -6.80 0.74 53.08
N PRO A 729 -5.93 0.22 53.97
CA PRO A 729 -4.82 -0.65 53.57
C PRO A 729 -5.25 -1.95 52.89
N PHE A 730 -6.38 -2.55 53.31
CA PHE A 730 -6.91 -3.76 52.67
C PHE A 730 -7.39 -3.46 51.25
N LEU A 731 -8.12 -2.35 51.06
CA LEU A 731 -8.52 -1.88 49.73
C LEU A 731 -7.29 -1.63 48.84
N CYS A 732 -6.25 -0.99 49.38
CA CYS A 732 -5.00 -0.77 48.65
C CYS A 732 -4.36 -2.09 48.20
N SER A 733 -4.21 -3.06 49.11
CA SER A 733 -3.63 -4.38 48.79
C SER A 733 -4.46 -5.18 47.78
N ARG A 734 -5.78 -5.02 47.78
CA ARG A 734 -6.70 -5.64 46.82
C ARG A 734 -6.57 -5.06 45.41
N TYR A 735 -6.39 -3.74 45.28
CA TYR A 735 -6.35 -3.06 43.98
C TYR A 735 -4.98 -3.00 43.31
N LEU A 736 -3.89 -3.01 44.09
CA LEU A 736 -2.52 -2.94 43.56
C LEU A 736 -2.20 -4.00 42.50
N PRO A 737 -2.57 -5.29 42.69
CA PRO A 737 -2.31 -6.32 41.69
C PRO A 737 -3.07 -6.09 40.38
N LEU A 738 -4.22 -5.40 40.41
CA LEU A 738 -5.06 -5.15 39.24
C LEU A 738 -4.52 -4.03 38.34
N LEU A 739 -3.38 -3.43 38.66
CA LEU A 739 -2.86 -2.23 37.98
C LEU A 739 -1.46 -2.48 37.38
N PRO A 740 -1.12 -1.83 36.24
CA PRO A 740 0.26 -1.82 35.76
C PRO A 740 1.19 -1.19 36.81
N PRO A 741 2.48 -1.58 36.87
CA PRO A 741 3.38 -1.21 37.95
C PRO A 741 3.52 0.30 38.19
N ARG A 742 3.52 1.10 37.12
CA ARG A 742 3.53 2.58 37.21
C ARG A 742 2.28 3.13 37.89
N HIS A 743 1.11 2.62 37.53
CA HIS A 743 -0.17 3.05 38.11
C HIS A 743 -0.35 2.52 39.53
N ALA A 744 0.15 1.32 39.83
CA ALA A 744 0.14 0.73 41.16
C ALA A 744 0.91 1.60 42.17
N ALA A 745 2.13 2.04 41.82
CA ALA A 745 2.92 2.94 42.66
C ALA A 745 2.21 4.27 42.92
N PHE A 746 1.56 4.84 41.89
CA PHE A 746 0.78 6.07 42.03
C PHE A 746 -0.42 5.88 42.99
N VAL A 747 -1.20 4.81 42.83
CA VAL A 747 -2.34 4.50 43.71
C VAL A 747 -1.89 4.25 45.15
N HIS A 748 -0.78 3.52 45.35
CA HIS A 748 -0.20 3.31 46.67
C HIS A 748 0.08 4.64 47.37
N ASN A 749 0.73 5.58 46.68
CA ASN A 749 1.04 6.90 47.22
C ASN A 749 -0.21 7.71 47.58
N LEU A 750 -1.29 7.60 46.79
CA LEU A 750 -2.57 8.25 47.12
C LEU A 750 -3.17 7.70 48.42
N PHE A 751 -3.16 6.38 48.61
CA PHE A 751 -3.61 5.75 49.85
C PHE A 751 -2.74 6.15 51.04
N GLN A 752 -1.41 6.19 50.89
CA GLN A 752 -0.51 6.64 51.97
C GLN A 752 -0.78 8.10 52.37
N LYS A 753 -0.99 8.98 51.38
CA LYS A 753 -1.33 10.38 51.64
C LYS A 753 -2.67 10.48 52.40
N PHE A 754 -3.68 9.74 51.96
CA PHE A 754 -4.98 9.68 52.64
C PHE A 754 -4.86 9.17 54.10
N LEU A 755 -4.11 8.09 54.33
CA LEU A 755 -3.91 7.53 55.67
C LEU A 755 -3.22 8.52 56.63
N LYS A 756 -2.30 9.34 56.11
CA LYS A 756 -1.65 10.42 56.87
C LYS A 756 -2.62 11.56 57.18
N GLU A 757 -3.45 11.97 56.22
CA GLU A 757 -4.49 13.00 56.40
C GLU A 757 -5.51 12.58 57.49
N VAL A 758 -6.08 11.38 57.38
CA VAL A 758 -7.04 10.84 58.38
C VAL A 758 -6.41 10.75 59.77
N GLN A 759 -5.13 10.37 59.85
CA GLN A 759 -4.42 10.35 61.13
C GLN A 759 -4.27 11.76 61.74
N GLY A 760 -3.99 12.75 60.90
CA GLY A 760 -3.92 14.16 61.30
C GLY A 760 -5.23 14.62 61.93
N HIS A 761 -6.35 14.48 61.21
CA HIS A 761 -7.66 14.86 61.75
C HIS A 761 -8.01 14.07 63.02
N ARG A 762 -7.71 12.76 63.06
CA ARG A 762 -7.96 11.95 64.26
C ARG A 762 -7.16 12.45 65.48
N ASN A 763 -5.94 12.95 65.28
CA ASN A 763 -5.17 13.60 66.33
C ASN A 763 -5.83 14.89 66.82
N GLU A 764 -6.45 15.69 65.94
CA GLU A 764 -7.23 16.87 66.34
C GLU A 764 -8.43 16.49 67.22
N PHE A 765 -9.12 15.39 66.91
CA PHE A 765 -10.17 14.84 67.77
C PHE A 765 -9.64 14.44 69.16
N TYR A 766 -8.49 13.76 69.22
CA TYR A 766 -7.86 13.43 70.51
C TYR A 766 -7.49 14.70 71.28
N LEU A 767 -6.87 15.68 70.63
CA LEU A 767 -6.54 16.97 71.25
C LEU A 767 -7.79 17.69 71.76
N LYS A 768 -8.93 17.59 71.07
CA LYS A 768 -10.19 18.16 71.56
C LYS A 768 -10.67 17.48 72.84
N ILE A 769 -10.52 16.15 72.96
CA ILE A 769 -10.81 15.43 74.22
C ILE A 769 -9.87 15.90 75.34
N VAL A 770 -8.57 16.02 75.05
CA VAL A 770 -7.57 16.56 76.01
C VAL A 770 -7.92 17.98 76.43
N ASN A 771 -8.35 18.84 75.52
CA ASN A 771 -8.77 20.20 75.85
C ASN A 771 -10.05 20.22 76.70
N ILE A 772 -11.03 19.34 76.43
CA ILE A 772 -12.19 19.17 77.31
C ILE A 772 -11.75 18.76 78.72
N MET A 773 -10.75 17.89 78.84
CA MET A 773 -10.19 17.51 80.14
C MET A 773 -9.49 18.68 80.84
N LYS A 774 -8.72 19.50 80.12
CA LYS A 774 -8.10 20.74 80.64
C LYS A 774 -9.13 21.75 81.10
N ASP A 775 -10.18 21.97 80.30
CA ASP A 775 -11.26 22.90 80.63
C ASP A 775 -12.00 22.44 81.89
N ARG A 776 -12.21 21.12 82.06
CA ARG A 776 -12.80 20.54 83.27
C ARG A 776 -11.91 20.75 84.49
N LEU A 777 -10.61 20.51 84.35
CA LEU A 777 -9.60 20.78 85.37
C LEU A 777 -9.60 22.26 85.78
N ALA A 778 -9.63 23.18 84.82
CA ALA A 778 -9.67 24.63 85.06
C ALA A 778 -11.02 25.10 85.64
N SER A 779 -12.13 24.46 85.27
CA SER A 779 -13.47 24.78 85.74
C SER A 779 -13.76 24.33 87.16
N THR A 780 -12.81 23.67 87.83
CA THR A 780 -12.90 23.30 89.25
C THR A 780 -12.62 24.59 90.07
N PRO A 781 -13.64 25.40 90.44
CA PRO A 781 -13.48 26.83 90.71
C PRO A 781 -12.81 27.13 92.07
N GLU A 782 -12.72 26.13 92.95
CA GLU A 782 -12.19 26.29 94.31
C GLU A 782 -10.66 26.09 94.36
N LEU A 783 -10.04 25.54 93.32
CA LEU A 783 -8.62 25.14 93.34
C LEU A 783 -7.63 26.32 93.20
N ALA A 784 -8.04 27.43 92.56
CA ALA A 784 -7.16 28.56 92.25
C ALA A 784 -7.41 29.81 93.11
N VAL A 785 -8.59 29.94 93.73
CA VAL A 785 -9.04 31.21 94.33
C VAL A 785 -8.86 31.25 95.86
N HIS A 786 -8.92 30.11 96.57
CA HIS A 786 -8.76 30.06 98.02
C HIS A 786 -8.04 28.77 98.52
N PRO A 787 -6.70 28.73 98.53
CA PRO A 787 -5.92 27.61 99.09
C PRO A 787 -6.27 27.26 100.54
N ALA A 788 -6.79 28.23 101.31
CA ALA A 788 -7.18 28.05 102.71
C ALA A 788 -8.41 27.15 102.93
N LYS A 789 -9.39 27.13 101.99
CA LYS A 789 -10.59 26.28 102.10
C LYS A 789 -10.29 24.80 101.87
N TRP A 790 -9.23 24.50 101.11
CA TRP A 790 -8.75 23.14 100.90
C TRP A 790 -8.23 22.54 102.21
N MET A 791 -7.50 23.31 103.01
CA MET A 791 -7.03 22.88 104.33
C MET A 791 -8.19 22.46 105.25
N GLU A 792 -9.32 23.18 105.25
CA GLU A 792 -10.50 22.85 106.07
C GLU A 792 -11.23 21.56 105.64
N SER A 793 -11.24 21.27 104.34
CA SER A 793 -12.12 20.23 103.76
C SER A 793 -11.38 18.94 103.36
N GLY A 794 -10.05 18.98 103.18
CA GLY A 794 -9.25 17.87 102.66
C GLY A 794 -9.85 17.22 101.40
N SER A 795 -9.63 15.91 101.25
CA SER A 795 -9.96 15.01 100.11
C SER A 795 -11.24 15.19 99.30
N GLY A 796 -12.18 16.06 99.67
CA GLY A 796 -13.34 16.41 98.85
C GLY A 796 -12.96 16.93 97.46
N HIS A 797 -11.93 17.79 97.36
CA HIS A 797 -11.50 18.39 96.09
C HIS A 797 -10.91 17.36 95.12
N ILE A 798 -9.98 16.53 95.61
CA ILE A 798 -9.41 15.44 94.81
C ILE A 798 -10.47 14.40 94.46
N ARG A 799 -11.45 14.13 95.33
CA ARG A 799 -12.59 13.26 95.01
C ARG A 799 -13.45 13.81 93.87
N ILE A 800 -13.69 15.12 93.81
CA ILE A 800 -14.43 15.76 92.70
C ILE A 800 -13.65 15.60 91.39
N LEU A 801 -12.35 15.91 91.39
CA LEU A 801 -11.48 15.76 90.23
C LEU A 801 -11.43 14.30 89.74
N ILE A 802 -11.24 13.34 90.64
CA ILE A 802 -11.26 11.90 90.32
C ILE A 802 -12.65 11.48 89.82
N ALA A 803 -13.74 12.02 90.38
CA ALA A 803 -15.08 11.71 89.92
C ALA A 803 -15.34 12.23 88.49
N GLU A 804 -14.80 13.38 88.12
CA GLU A 804 -14.89 13.92 86.75
C GLU A 804 -14.03 13.13 85.76
N ILE A 805 -12.79 12.81 86.11
CA ILE A 805 -11.93 11.90 85.33
C ILE A 805 -12.62 10.55 85.17
N GLY A 806 -13.18 10.00 86.24
CA GLY A 806 -13.90 8.73 86.26
C GLY A 806 -15.15 8.73 85.39
N LYS A 807 -15.91 9.84 85.35
CA LYS A 807 -17.05 10.00 84.44
C LYS A 807 -16.59 9.95 82.98
N LEU A 808 -15.54 10.67 82.63
CA LEU A 808 -15.03 10.70 81.26
C LEU A 808 -14.41 9.35 80.86
N TRP A 809 -13.64 8.73 81.75
CA TRP A 809 -13.06 7.40 81.59
C TRP A 809 -14.15 6.36 81.33
N LYS A 810 -15.23 6.39 82.10
CA LYS A 810 -16.37 5.47 81.93
C LYS A 810 -17.04 5.63 80.57
N VAL A 811 -17.16 6.85 80.04
CA VAL A 811 -17.70 7.10 78.70
C VAL A 811 -16.73 6.62 77.61
N LEU A 812 -15.45 6.96 77.70
CA LEU A 812 -14.47 6.62 76.67
C LEU A 812 -14.17 5.11 76.62
N LYS A 813 -14.08 4.43 77.77
CA LYS A 813 -13.86 2.98 77.85
C LYS A 813 -14.95 2.15 77.15
N GLN A 814 -16.15 2.70 76.95
CA GLN A 814 -17.23 2.01 76.22
C GLN A 814 -16.99 1.95 74.69
N TYR A 815 -16.12 2.81 74.16
CA TYR A 815 -15.88 2.94 72.71
C TYR A 815 -14.44 2.64 72.29
N PHE A 816 -13.48 2.89 73.18
CA PHE A 816 -12.05 2.64 72.93
C PHE A 816 -11.59 1.33 73.55
N HIS A 817 -10.60 0.69 72.93
CA HIS A 817 -9.84 -0.37 73.60
C HIS A 817 -9.12 0.18 74.84
N LEU A 818 -8.87 -0.69 75.82
CA LEU A 818 -8.28 -0.31 77.10
C LEU A 818 -6.93 0.41 76.91
N ASP A 819 -6.06 -0.13 76.05
CA ASP A 819 -4.73 0.41 75.77
C ASP A 819 -4.78 1.82 75.16
N GLN A 820 -5.71 2.06 74.23
CA GLN A 820 -5.88 3.37 73.61
C GLN A 820 -6.36 4.40 74.63
N THR A 821 -7.29 4.00 75.50
CA THR A 821 -7.80 4.88 76.57
C THR A 821 -6.70 5.20 77.57
N GLN A 822 -5.91 4.21 77.96
CA GLN A 822 -4.76 4.39 78.86
C GLN A 822 -3.69 5.30 78.28
N MET A 823 -3.39 5.18 76.99
CA MET A 823 -2.42 6.05 76.33
C MET A 823 -2.87 7.52 76.32
N ILE A 824 -4.12 7.78 75.90
CA ILE A 824 -4.67 9.15 75.81
C ILE A 824 -4.73 9.79 77.20
N PHE A 825 -5.32 9.10 78.17
CA PHE A 825 -5.40 9.63 79.53
C PHE A 825 -4.03 9.69 80.20
N GLY A 826 -3.13 8.76 79.93
CA GLY A 826 -1.78 8.73 80.49
C GLY A 826 -0.99 9.98 80.12
N GLU A 827 -0.94 10.31 78.83
CA GLU A 827 -0.27 11.53 78.36
C GLU A 827 -0.93 12.79 78.97
N THR A 828 -2.27 12.82 79.01
CA THR A 828 -3.00 13.97 79.58
C THR A 828 -2.77 14.13 81.08
N VAL A 829 -2.79 13.03 81.83
CA VAL A 829 -2.55 13.01 83.28
C VAL A 829 -1.13 13.48 83.56
N GLN A 830 -0.16 12.91 82.87
CA GLN A 830 1.26 13.18 83.09
C GLN A 830 1.65 14.61 82.71
N GLN A 831 1.18 15.13 81.56
CA GLN A 831 1.58 16.44 81.05
C GLN A 831 0.73 17.61 81.57
N HIS A 832 -0.52 17.38 81.98
CA HIS A 832 -1.45 18.46 82.30
C HIS A 832 -1.98 18.38 83.73
N TYR A 833 -2.51 17.24 84.16
CA TYR A 833 -3.05 17.11 85.51
C TYR A 833 -1.96 17.20 86.57
N ASN A 834 -0.86 16.45 86.39
CA ASN A 834 0.25 16.47 87.33
C ASN A 834 0.92 17.85 87.44
N THR A 835 1.12 18.53 86.30
CA THR A 835 1.72 19.87 86.29
C THR A 835 0.82 20.89 87.00
N HIS A 836 -0.49 20.84 86.75
CA HIS A 836 -1.45 21.70 87.44
C HIS A 836 -1.52 21.40 88.94
N LEU A 837 -1.61 20.12 89.31
CA LEU A 837 -1.64 19.68 90.71
C LEU A 837 -0.37 20.11 91.44
N LYS A 838 0.81 19.95 90.82
CA LYS A 838 2.09 20.41 91.37
C LYS A 838 2.11 21.92 91.63
N GLN A 839 1.61 22.73 90.68
CA GLN A 839 1.50 24.18 90.87
C GLN A 839 0.52 24.54 91.99
N THR A 840 -0.61 23.84 92.08
CA THR A 840 -1.60 24.09 93.13
C THR A 840 -1.12 23.66 94.51
N PHE A 841 -0.42 22.53 94.62
CA PHE A 841 0.18 22.08 95.89
C PHE A 841 1.25 23.05 96.37
N ALA A 842 2.08 23.60 95.47
CA ALA A 842 3.07 24.62 95.80
C ALA A 842 2.46 25.96 96.24
N ALA A 843 1.21 26.25 95.87
CA ALA A 843 0.52 27.50 96.25
C ALA A 843 -0.20 27.42 97.62
N VAL A 844 -0.25 26.25 98.27
CA VAL A 844 -0.88 26.07 99.59
C VAL A 844 0.12 26.43 100.70
N PRO A 845 -0.16 27.40 101.59
CA PRO A 845 0.73 27.74 102.69
C PRO A 845 0.76 26.63 103.76
N LEU A 846 1.95 26.09 104.05
CA LEU A 846 2.20 24.94 104.94
C LEU A 846 2.27 25.30 106.44
N ALA A 847 1.44 26.22 106.93
CA ALA A 847 1.58 26.80 108.28
C ALA A 847 1.03 25.93 109.44
N ASP A 848 0.28 24.86 109.15
CA ASP A 848 -0.49 24.09 110.13
C ASP A 848 -0.02 22.62 110.17
N GLU A 849 0.26 22.03 111.34
CA GLU A 849 0.84 20.66 111.47
C GLU A 849 -0.06 19.58 110.82
N GLY A 850 -1.38 19.79 110.78
CA GLY A 850 -2.34 18.89 110.13
C GLY A 850 -2.46 19.07 108.60
N ALA A 851 -1.89 20.13 108.01
CA ALA A 851 -2.01 20.40 106.57
C ALA A 851 -1.15 19.46 105.73
N VAL A 852 0.06 19.15 106.21
CA VAL A 852 1.01 18.23 105.55
C VAL A 852 0.42 16.81 105.46
N GLU A 853 -0.15 16.29 106.56
CA GLU A 853 -0.78 14.96 106.57
C GLU A 853 -1.98 14.89 105.62
N ARG A 854 -2.80 15.94 105.55
CA ARG A 854 -3.95 16.01 104.63
C ARG A 854 -3.50 16.01 103.16
N LEU A 855 -2.45 16.77 102.83
CA LEU A 855 -1.86 16.81 101.48
C LEU A 855 -1.25 15.46 101.07
N VAL A 856 -0.52 14.80 101.98
CA VAL A 856 0.03 13.46 101.75
C VAL A 856 -1.08 12.44 101.51
N ASN A 857 -2.16 12.48 102.29
CA ASN A 857 -3.31 11.61 102.10
C ASN A 857 -4.03 11.88 100.76
N ASP A 858 -4.09 13.14 100.37
CA ASP A 858 -4.68 13.60 99.10
C ASP A 858 -3.87 13.12 97.88
N ILE A 859 -2.54 13.19 97.93
CA ILE A 859 -1.63 12.64 96.90
C ILE A 859 -1.73 11.11 96.83
N LYS A 860 -1.80 10.43 97.99
CA LYS A 860 -2.01 8.97 98.05
C LYS A 860 -3.35 8.57 97.43
N ASN A 861 -4.43 9.29 97.75
CA ASN A 861 -5.75 9.05 97.20
C ASN A 861 -5.81 9.29 95.68
N TYR A 862 -5.11 10.33 95.20
CA TYR A 862 -4.95 10.58 93.77
C TYR A 862 -4.22 9.45 93.05
N LYS A 863 -3.06 9.02 93.60
CA LYS A 863 -2.27 7.90 93.07
C LYS A 863 -3.10 6.63 92.93
N VAL A 864 -3.71 6.17 94.02
CA VAL A 864 -4.48 4.91 94.06
C VAL A 864 -5.61 4.90 93.02
N ASN A 865 -6.30 6.03 92.83
CA ASN A 865 -7.40 6.09 91.88
C ASN A 865 -6.95 6.21 90.42
N ILE A 866 -5.80 6.80 90.14
CA ILE A 866 -5.24 6.83 88.77
C ILE A 866 -4.67 5.47 88.38
N GLU A 867 -4.00 4.79 89.31
CA GLU A 867 -3.53 3.42 89.10
C GLU A 867 -4.70 2.44 88.89
N ARG A 868 -5.87 2.69 89.49
CA ARG A 868 -7.11 1.93 89.20
C ARG A 868 -7.58 2.07 87.75
N PHE A 869 -7.23 3.14 87.06
CA PHE A 869 -7.47 3.28 85.61
C PHE A 869 -6.37 2.62 84.77
N GLY A 870 -5.33 2.05 85.39
CA GLY A 870 -4.19 1.44 84.73
C GLY A 870 -3.26 2.46 84.07
N ILE A 871 -3.21 3.67 84.61
CA ILE A 871 -2.34 4.76 84.17
C ILE A 871 -1.23 4.94 85.22
N THR A 872 0.01 5.11 84.79
CA THR A 872 1.10 5.51 85.69
C THR A 872 1.07 7.01 85.95
N VAL A 873 1.19 7.40 87.21
CA VAL A 873 1.20 8.81 87.61
C VAL A 873 2.43 9.50 87.03
N LEU A 874 3.62 8.90 87.10
CA LEU A 874 4.84 9.42 86.48
C LEU A 874 5.19 8.69 85.17
N PRO A 875 5.91 9.35 84.23
CA PRO A 875 6.32 8.74 82.96
C PRO A 875 7.17 7.48 83.17
N ALA A 876 6.97 6.48 82.32
CA ALA A 876 7.48 5.13 82.46
C ALA A 876 8.92 4.94 81.95
N ASP A 877 9.85 5.83 82.29
CA ASP A 877 11.27 5.63 81.96
C ASP A 877 11.95 4.69 82.98
N ASP A 878 11.43 4.58 84.21
CA ASP A 878 11.86 3.60 85.23
C ASP A 878 10.67 3.10 86.07
N PRO A 879 10.49 1.78 86.28
CA PRO A 879 9.43 1.23 87.14
C PRO A 879 9.57 1.63 88.62
N GLU A 880 10.78 2.05 89.04
CA GLU A 880 11.06 2.58 90.38
C GLU A 880 10.63 4.05 90.55
N ALA A 881 10.34 4.77 89.47
CA ALA A 881 9.91 6.18 89.51
C ALA A 881 8.50 6.35 90.12
N ASN A 882 7.67 5.31 90.09
CA ASN A 882 6.26 5.38 90.49
C ASN A 882 6.00 4.88 91.93
N THR A 883 7.05 4.74 92.74
CA THR A 883 6.92 4.45 94.19
C THR A 883 6.19 5.60 94.90
N GLU A 884 5.51 5.30 96.02
CA GLU A 884 4.81 6.35 96.79
C GLU A 884 5.75 7.50 97.18
N GLU A 885 6.98 7.16 97.56
CA GLU A 885 7.99 8.12 97.98
C GLU A 885 8.43 9.06 96.85
N ASN A 886 8.61 8.54 95.64
CA ASN A 886 9.02 9.34 94.48
C ASN A 886 7.88 10.23 93.95
N ILE A 887 6.63 9.76 94.02
CA ILE A 887 5.46 10.57 93.68
C ILE A 887 5.27 11.72 94.70
N LEU A 888 5.46 11.44 95.99
CA LEU A 888 5.45 12.49 97.03
C LEU A 888 6.57 13.52 96.79
N LYS A 889 7.80 13.08 96.47
CA LYS A 889 8.93 13.96 96.11
C LYS A 889 8.63 14.82 94.88
N TYR A 890 7.91 14.29 93.90
CA TYR A 890 7.55 15.04 92.68
C TYR A 890 6.57 16.18 92.94
N PHE A 891 5.54 15.94 93.77
CA PHE A 891 4.48 16.92 94.05
C PHE A 891 4.83 17.88 95.20
N LEU A 892 5.61 17.44 96.19
CA LEU A 892 6.00 18.21 97.36
C LEU A 892 7.53 18.16 97.53
N PRO A 893 8.31 18.90 96.71
CA PRO A 893 9.77 18.94 96.85
C PRO A 893 10.24 19.59 98.17
N GLU A 894 9.40 20.42 98.79
CA GLU A 894 9.71 21.16 100.04
C GLU A 894 9.71 20.28 101.29
N LEU A 895 9.11 19.09 101.27
CA LEU A 895 9.18 18.12 102.38
C LEU A 895 10.61 17.65 102.68
N ASN A 896 11.56 17.86 101.75
CA ASN A 896 12.98 17.57 101.92
C ASN A 896 13.86 18.83 102.05
N ALA A 897 13.27 20.04 102.06
CA ALA A 897 14.00 21.30 102.09
C ALA A 897 13.69 22.09 103.38
N THR A 898 14.06 21.52 104.54
CA THR A 898 14.86 22.18 105.62
C THR A 898 14.85 21.31 106.88
N PRO A 899 15.92 21.37 107.68
CA PRO A 899 17.26 20.80 107.46
C PRO A 899 17.38 19.33 107.88
#